data_AF-A0AAD4GSL2-F1
#
_entry.id   AF-A0AAD4GSL2-F1
#
_cell.length_a   1.000
_cell.length_b   1.000
_cell.length_c   1.000
_cell.angle_alpha   90.00
_cell.angle_beta   90.00
_cell.angle_gamma   90.00
#
_symmetry.space_group_name_H-M   'P 1'
#
loop_
_entity.id
_entity.type
_entity.pdbx_description
1 polymer ?
#
loop_
_entity_poly.entity_id
_entity_poly.type
_entity_poly.pdbx_seq_one_letter_code
_entity_poly.pdbx_strand_id
1 'polypeptide(L)'
;MTLKARRLSLPLPIETPRSYHGLPSCLKALEVRRYEIPPEFPHLTPPAILRSGRYTMAIQYPSKYAFHQLWRYLLALSLIAIVFHALYKDLNNQRSHLSSTLPASTPLAAQIPARVLLSRPQAQDRTTIPKLIHQTWFPAGTNMSSRAQLWVQTMRAQNPDWEYILWDDETNRMLVEQLFPWFLPAYLALPKEILRADMVRNLYMYAFGGMYADVDTEALRPVEPLFASHAMSLATHQAIIARGAGANPSPPVQRAFLGRMSHSSDLQSSAAVPNGWMASPPGHPFWLLPVLYLLQHPDGTGDGSVEGLTGPGALSLVIEMYYEKFRNISARKHTCDIVRKWQPDWRLFCEQAEQTGTGTAAAEEEEEEEEEEEMEERELRDALVLLPRNQIYPFSWVDDRQSISILATSRAQQHTGTMNRDRPGKQESPWSIAFYIGSWVFWSNATILYNKWLLESTPFKFPIMLTTWHLIFATIATQLLAQTTTLLDSRKQIHMDTAVYCYRIAPIGVLYSGSLICSNMVYLYLNVSFAQILKASGPVVTLLTSWAWGVVKPSRGMTVHILLISFGVILTVTGEIRFSWAGIILQMAALFFDANRLVIIQMLLSDSQNMDPLVSLYYSAPVCALMNCIVSFFTEYQSLSWGVIASTGVWTLVLNAAVGFMLNISIFMLIGKTSGLTTTLISVPKNILLILISVAFWGTSISMQQAVGYTIALGAMLSYSINPESIPTQLNFCIWPWNWRGRSQDRALLPT
;
A
#
# COMPACT_ATOMS: atom_id res chain seq x y z
N MET A 1 -34.65 -33.46 -59.27
CA MET A 1 -33.45 -34.27 -59.57
C MET A 1 -32.71 -34.49 -58.26
N THR A 2 -32.52 -35.70 -57.70
CA THR A 2 -31.77 -36.89 -58.18
C THR A 2 -30.24 -36.68 -58.23
N LEU A 3 -29.37 -37.55 -57.67
CA LEU A 3 -29.56 -38.71 -56.77
C LEU A 3 -28.21 -39.11 -56.10
N LYS A 4 -28.25 -40.17 -55.27
CA LYS A 4 -27.14 -40.82 -54.52
C LYS A 4 -25.79 -41.00 -55.25
N ALA A 5 -24.71 -40.48 -54.65
CA ALA A 5 -23.64 -41.21 -53.93
C ALA A 5 -22.96 -42.51 -54.47
N ARG A 6 -21.70 -42.70 -53.98
CA ARG A 6 -20.95 -43.96 -53.64
C ARG A 6 -19.99 -44.65 -54.65
N ARG A 7 -18.75 -44.87 -54.13
CA ARG A 7 -17.97 -46.15 -53.95
C ARG A 7 -16.85 -46.60 -54.93
N LEU A 8 -15.71 -46.97 -54.29
CA LEU A 8 -14.78 -48.12 -54.53
C LEU A 8 -14.00 -48.18 -55.86
N SER A 9 -12.68 -48.45 -55.94
CA SER A 9 -11.95 -49.64 -55.43
C SER A 9 -10.41 -49.55 -55.68
N LEU A 10 -9.65 -50.59 -55.26
CA LEU A 10 -8.17 -50.79 -55.27
C LEU A 10 -7.71 -51.70 -56.46
N PRO A 11 -6.40 -51.91 -56.82
CA PRO A 11 -5.34 -52.48 -55.93
C PRO A 11 -3.84 -52.13 -56.20
N LEU A 12 -2.97 -52.93 -55.53
CA LEU A 12 -1.49 -52.98 -55.30
C LEU A 12 -0.67 -53.65 -56.45
N PRO A 13 0.68 -53.97 -56.42
CA PRO A 13 1.57 -54.33 -55.26
C PRO A 13 3.11 -54.02 -55.34
N ILE A 14 3.93 -54.73 -54.52
CA ILE A 14 5.43 -54.92 -54.52
C ILE A 14 6.26 -53.78 -53.85
N GLU A 15 7.28 -53.97 -52.96
CA GLU A 15 7.77 -55.15 -52.17
C GLU A 15 8.66 -54.74 -50.94
N THR A 16 9.42 -55.66 -50.29
CA THR A 16 10.31 -55.45 -49.11
C THR A 16 11.50 -56.43 -49.06
N PRO A 17 12.53 -56.31 -48.17
CA PRO A 17 12.51 -57.14 -46.93
C PRO A 17 13.31 -56.67 -45.68
N ARG A 18 12.72 -56.91 -44.48
CA ARG A 18 13.32 -57.36 -43.16
C ARG A 18 14.38 -56.48 -42.44
N SER A 19 14.49 -56.42 -41.08
CA SER A 19 13.70 -56.91 -39.91
C SER A 19 14.34 -56.30 -38.60
N TYR A 20 14.04 -56.57 -37.31
CA TYR A 20 13.20 -57.55 -36.58
C TYR A 20 12.97 -57.11 -35.10
N HIS A 21 11.80 -57.41 -34.49
CA HIS A 21 11.45 -57.50 -33.04
C HIS A 21 11.65 -56.30 -32.06
N GLY A 22 10.85 -56.16 -30.98
CA GLY A 22 9.75 -57.03 -30.49
C GLY A 22 8.80 -56.35 -29.47
N LEU A 23 7.64 -56.98 -29.20
CA LEU A 23 6.49 -56.38 -28.46
C LEU A 23 5.47 -57.49 -28.02
N PRO A 24 4.78 -57.38 -26.85
CA PRO A 24 3.55 -58.13 -26.50
C PRO A 24 2.31 -57.21 -26.36
N SER A 25 1.14 -57.45 -26.99
CA SER A 25 0.10 -58.50 -26.73
C SER A 25 -0.69 -58.29 -25.42
N CYS A 26 -2.04 -58.42 -25.30
CA CYS A 26 -3.22 -58.46 -26.20
C CYS A 26 -4.48 -58.21 -25.31
N LEU A 27 -5.52 -57.43 -25.64
CA LEU A 27 -6.62 -57.60 -26.63
C LEU A 27 -7.76 -58.57 -26.16
N LYS A 28 -9.03 -58.07 -26.24
CA LYS A 28 -10.37 -58.68 -25.96
C LYS A 28 -11.00 -58.41 -24.57
N ALA A 29 -12.32 -58.56 -24.37
CA ALA A 29 -13.47 -57.77 -24.89
C ALA A 29 -14.85 -58.40 -24.50
N LEU A 30 -15.77 -57.55 -24.00
CA LEU A 30 -17.26 -57.63 -24.07
C LEU A 30 -18.10 -58.69 -23.29
N GLU A 31 -19.25 -58.18 -22.82
CA GLU A 31 -20.62 -58.76 -22.66
C GLU A 31 -21.07 -59.74 -21.53
N VAL A 32 -21.84 -59.17 -20.57
CA VAL A 32 -23.29 -59.40 -20.30
C VAL A 32 -23.83 -60.74 -19.70
N ARG A 33 -24.74 -60.57 -18.69
CA ARG A 33 -25.88 -61.40 -18.17
C ARG A 33 -25.77 -62.08 -16.78
N ARG A 34 -26.89 -62.70 -16.36
CA ARG A 34 -27.42 -62.92 -14.99
C ARG A 34 -27.40 -64.41 -14.54
N TYR A 35 -27.85 -64.65 -13.28
CA TYR A 35 -28.31 -65.93 -12.67
C TYR A 35 -27.17 -66.89 -12.21
N GLU A 36 -27.30 -67.79 -11.22
CA GLU A 36 -28.41 -68.15 -10.28
C GLU A 36 -27.88 -68.70 -8.92
N ILE A 37 -28.73 -69.36 -8.10
CA ILE A 37 -28.58 -69.81 -6.68
C ILE A 37 -29.40 -71.13 -6.50
N PRO A 38 -29.18 -72.12 -5.59
CA PRO A 38 -28.34 -72.28 -4.35
C PRO A 38 -27.36 -73.51 -4.50
N PRO A 39 -27.12 -74.52 -3.58
CA PRO A 39 -27.31 -74.69 -2.11
C PRO A 39 -26.16 -75.37 -1.28
N GLU A 40 -26.45 -75.55 0.04
CA GLU A 40 -25.99 -76.63 0.98
C GLU A 40 -24.65 -76.61 1.78
N PHE A 41 -24.78 -76.30 3.10
CA PHE A 41 -24.38 -77.02 4.35
C PHE A 41 -23.23 -78.08 4.38
N PRO A 42 -22.58 -78.39 5.57
CA PRO A 42 -23.10 -78.23 6.94
C PRO A 42 -22.20 -77.66 8.09
N HIS A 43 -22.89 -77.23 9.15
CA HIS A 43 -22.59 -77.21 10.61
C HIS A 43 -21.19 -76.86 11.19
N LEU A 44 -21.15 -75.84 12.07
CA LEU A 44 -20.87 -76.02 13.52
C LEU A 44 -21.11 -74.74 14.36
N THR A 45 -21.67 -74.90 15.57
CA THR A 45 -21.97 -73.84 16.58
C THR A 45 -22.23 -74.49 17.95
N PRO A 46 -22.16 -73.76 19.08
CA PRO A 46 -21.11 -72.85 19.59
C PRO A 46 -20.48 -73.46 20.88
N PRO A 47 -19.89 -72.69 21.82
CA PRO A 47 -20.71 -72.16 22.92
C PRO A 47 -20.34 -70.72 23.36
N ALA A 48 -21.16 -70.14 24.24
CA ALA A 48 -21.00 -68.77 24.74
C ALA A 48 -20.40 -68.71 26.16
N ILE A 49 -19.66 -67.63 26.47
CA ILE A 49 -19.29 -67.21 27.84
C ILE A 49 -19.64 -65.72 28.01
N LEU A 50 -20.01 -65.35 29.24
CA LEU A 50 -20.64 -64.08 29.62
C LEU A 50 -19.67 -63.00 30.15
N ARG A 51 -20.20 -61.77 30.28
CA ARG A 51 -19.72 -60.59 31.06
C ARG A 51 -18.49 -59.82 30.53
N SER A 52 -18.73 -58.59 30.09
CA SER A 52 -18.58 -57.37 30.93
C SER A 52 -18.66 -56.10 30.06
N GLY A 53 -19.14 -54.99 30.62
CA GLY A 53 -19.49 -53.80 29.84
C GLY A 53 -18.33 -52.84 29.59
N ARG A 54 -18.34 -52.17 28.42
CA ARG A 54 -17.63 -50.90 28.19
C ARG A 54 -18.57 -49.92 27.48
N TYR A 55 -18.70 -48.72 28.04
CA TYR A 55 -19.36 -47.61 27.37
C TYR A 55 -18.55 -47.26 26.11
N THR A 56 -19.17 -47.38 24.95
CA THR A 56 -18.62 -46.88 23.68
C THR A 56 -19.47 -45.70 23.24
N MET A 57 -18.86 -44.51 23.16
CA MET A 57 -19.54 -43.35 22.61
C MET A 57 -19.86 -43.62 21.14
N ALA A 58 -21.14 -43.51 20.76
CA ALA A 58 -21.52 -43.54 19.37
C ALA A 58 -21.01 -42.26 18.68
N ILE A 59 -19.89 -42.36 17.96
CA ILE A 59 -19.41 -41.30 17.07
C ILE A 59 -20.44 -41.18 15.94
N GLN A 60 -21.33 -40.21 16.07
CA GLN A 60 -22.42 -39.99 15.13
C GLN A 60 -21.85 -39.42 13.82
N TYR A 61 -21.59 -40.30 12.85
CA TYR A 61 -21.12 -39.91 11.52
C TYR A 61 -22.04 -38.85 10.91
N PRO A 62 -21.48 -37.75 10.36
CA PRO A 62 -22.29 -36.75 9.66
C PRO A 62 -22.97 -37.40 8.46
N SER A 63 -24.21 -37.00 8.17
CA SER A 63 -25.01 -37.61 7.11
C SER A 63 -24.32 -37.46 5.74
N LYS A 64 -24.61 -38.38 4.81
CA LYS A 64 -24.07 -38.37 3.43
C LYS A 64 -24.25 -37.02 2.71
N TYR A 65 -25.25 -36.24 3.12
CA TYR A 65 -25.51 -34.88 2.63
C TYR A 65 -24.38 -33.89 2.94
N ALA A 66 -23.81 -33.93 4.15
CA ALA A 66 -22.72 -33.02 4.55
C ALA A 66 -21.42 -33.30 3.78
N PHE A 67 -21.14 -34.58 3.50
CA PHE A 67 -20.00 -34.99 2.67
C PHE A 67 -20.14 -34.48 1.22
N HIS A 68 -21.34 -34.59 0.63
CA HIS A 68 -21.60 -34.03 -0.71
C HIS A 68 -21.54 -32.50 -0.75
N GLN A 69 -21.95 -31.79 0.31
CA GLN A 69 -21.76 -30.33 0.40
C GLN A 69 -20.28 -29.95 0.49
N LEU A 70 -19.51 -30.62 1.36
CA LEU A 70 -18.06 -30.39 1.49
C LEU A 70 -17.34 -30.63 0.16
N TRP A 71 -17.69 -31.70 -0.56
CA TRP A 71 -17.12 -31.99 -1.88
C TRP A 71 -17.50 -30.96 -2.95
N ARG A 72 -18.72 -30.40 -2.91
CA ARG A 72 -19.13 -29.28 -3.77
C ARG A 72 -18.31 -28.01 -3.50
N TYR A 73 -18.04 -27.68 -2.24
CA TYR A 73 -17.17 -26.53 -1.90
C TYR A 73 -15.71 -26.75 -2.32
N LEU A 74 -15.18 -27.98 -2.17
CA LEU A 74 -13.83 -28.32 -2.65
C LEU A 74 -13.73 -28.29 -4.18
N LEU A 75 -14.77 -28.72 -4.90
CA LEU A 75 -14.86 -28.58 -6.37
C LEU A 75 -14.97 -27.12 -6.82
N ALA A 76 -15.67 -26.26 -6.07
CA ALA A 76 -15.69 -24.82 -6.35
C ALA A 76 -14.31 -24.19 -6.14
N LEU A 77 -13.60 -24.57 -5.06
CA LEU A 77 -12.24 -24.11 -4.79
C LEU A 77 -11.23 -24.59 -5.83
N SER A 78 -11.33 -25.84 -6.32
CA SER A 78 -10.45 -26.33 -7.38
C SER A 78 -10.77 -25.69 -8.73
N LEU A 79 -12.03 -25.41 -9.06
CA LEU A 79 -12.40 -24.59 -10.22
C LEU A 79 -11.82 -23.18 -10.14
N ILE A 80 -11.90 -22.52 -8.98
CA ILE A 80 -11.28 -21.21 -8.74
C ILE A 80 -9.76 -21.30 -8.96
N ALA A 81 -9.09 -22.31 -8.41
CA ALA A 81 -7.64 -22.50 -8.59
C ALA A 81 -7.24 -22.78 -10.05
N ILE A 82 -8.03 -23.57 -10.79
CA ILE A 82 -7.81 -23.84 -12.22
C ILE A 82 -8.00 -22.57 -13.06
N VAL A 83 -9.05 -21.79 -12.78
CA VAL A 83 -9.27 -20.49 -13.44
C VAL A 83 -8.16 -19.50 -13.11
N PHE A 84 -7.69 -19.46 -11.85
CA PHE A 84 -6.57 -18.61 -11.44
C PHE A 84 -5.26 -19.01 -12.14
N HIS A 85 -4.99 -20.30 -12.29
CA HIS A 85 -3.82 -20.81 -13.01
C HIS A 85 -3.91 -20.57 -14.53
N ALA A 86 -5.11 -20.70 -15.12
CA ALA A 86 -5.34 -20.37 -16.53
C ALA A 86 -5.15 -18.87 -16.80
N LEU A 87 -5.73 -18.00 -15.96
CA LEU A 87 -5.55 -16.55 -16.04
C LEU A 87 -4.08 -16.15 -15.83
N TYR A 88 -3.38 -16.76 -14.86
CA TYR A 88 -1.94 -16.55 -14.66
C TYR A 88 -1.11 -16.91 -15.90
N LYS A 89 -1.47 -18.01 -16.58
CA LYS A 89 -0.80 -18.44 -17.81
C LYS A 89 -1.07 -17.50 -18.99
N ASP A 90 -2.30 -17.01 -19.12
CA ASP A 90 -2.68 -16.06 -20.19
C ASP A 90 -2.13 -14.65 -19.95
N LEU A 91 -2.06 -14.20 -18.69
CA LEU A 91 -1.42 -12.95 -18.29
C LEU A 91 0.05 -12.87 -18.73
N ASN A 92 0.81 -13.95 -18.62
CA ASN A 92 2.18 -14.01 -19.14
C ASN A 92 2.24 -14.04 -20.68
N ASN A 93 1.16 -14.46 -21.36
CA ASN A 93 1.09 -14.59 -22.81
C ASN A 93 0.66 -13.27 -23.50
N GLN A 94 -0.13 -12.43 -22.82
CA GLN A 94 -0.57 -11.11 -23.30
C GLN A 94 0.41 -9.97 -22.98
N ARG A 95 1.30 -10.15 -21.99
CA ARG A 95 2.25 -9.11 -21.53
C ARG A 95 3.28 -8.68 -22.58
N SER A 96 3.41 -9.43 -23.67
CA SER A 96 4.27 -9.11 -24.84
C SER A 96 3.69 -8.07 -25.80
N HIS A 97 2.39 -7.74 -25.72
CA HIS A 97 1.70 -7.00 -26.78
C HIS A 97 1.14 -5.62 -26.40
N LEU A 98 1.19 -5.19 -25.13
CA LEU A 98 0.46 -4.01 -24.64
C LEU A 98 1.36 -2.83 -24.21
N SER A 99 2.35 -2.48 -25.04
CA SER A 99 3.30 -1.37 -24.79
C SER A 99 3.15 -0.19 -25.76
N SER A 100 1.91 0.20 -26.08
CA SER A 100 1.63 1.44 -26.83
C SER A 100 0.18 1.93 -26.69
N THR A 101 -0.02 3.07 -26.01
CA THR A 101 -1.01 4.13 -26.37
C THR A 101 -0.93 5.29 -25.38
N LEU A 102 -0.07 6.28 -25.69
CA LEU A 102 -0.23 7.67 -25.26
C LEU A 102 -0.51 8.51 -26.52
N PRO A 103 -1.25 9.63 -26.43
CA PRO A 103 -1.47 10.50 -27.58
C PRO A 103 -0.15 11.08 -28.09
N ALA A 104 0.18 10.81 -29.35
CA ALA A 104 1.54 10.88 -29.89
C ALA A 104 1.99 12.29 -30.33
N SER A 105 1.67 13.34 -29.57
CA SER A 105 1.92 14.74 -30.00
C SER A 105 2.38 15.72 -28.92
N THR A 106 2.55 15.30 -27.66
CA THR A 106 3.19 16.16 -26.64
C THR A 106 4.71 16.00 -26.74
N PRO A 107 5.50 17.07 -26.93
CA PRO A 107 6.96 16.98 -26.83
C PRO A 107 7.35 16.60 -25.40
N LEU A 108 8.35 15.74 -25.24
CA LEU A 108 8.85 15.28 -23.96
C LEU A 108 10.34 15.58 -23.84
N ALA A 109 10.79 15.94 -22.64
CA ALA A 109 12.21 16.07 -22.30
C ALA A 109 13.02 14.88 -22.85
N ALA A 110 14.12 15.18 -23.54
CA ALA A 110 14.90 14.19 -24.27
C ALA A 110 15.61 13.24 -23.29
N GLN A 111 15.34 11.94 -23.34
CA GLN A 111 15.94 10.99 -22.40
C GLN A 111 17.36 10.62 -22.84
N ILE A 112 18.32 10.77 -21.92
CA ILE A 112 19.73 10.52 -22.14
C ILE A 112 20.23 9.50 -21.11
N PRO A 113 20.95 8.44 -21.51
CA PRO A 113 21.53 7.49 -20.57
C PRO A 113 22.54 8.19 -19.64
N ALA A 114 22.52 7.88 -18.34
CA ALA A 114 23.45 8.49 -17.37
C ALA A 114 24.93 8.32 -17.76
N ARG A 115 25.31 7.21 -18.41
CA ARG A 115 26.67 7.00 -18.97
C ARG A 115 27.08 8.03 -20.02
N VAL A 116 26.13 8.57 -20.80
CA VAL A 116 26.39 9.65 -21.76
C VAL A 116 26.61 10.97 -21.02
N LEU A 117 25.85 11.27 -19.96
CA LEU A 117 26.10 12.44 -19.12
C LEU A 117 27.46 12.36 -18.41
N LEU A 118 27.83 11.19 -17.85
CA LEU A 118 29.16 10.93 -17.29
C LEU A 118 30.31 11.15 -18.29
N SER A 119 30.06 10.98 -19.60
CA SER A 119 31.06 11.22 -20.66
C SER A 119 31.16 12.69 -21.13
N ARG A 120 30.30 13.59 -20.63
CA ARG A 120 30.35 15.02 -20.98
C ARG A 120 31.38 15.75 -20.10
N PRO A 121 32.10 16.77 -20.64
CA PRO A 121 32.90 17.68 -19.81
C PRO A 121 32.06 18.37 -18.74
N GLN A 122 32.65 18.61 -17.58
CA GLN A 122 32.03 19.34 -16.48
C GLN A 122 31.89 20.83 -16.84
N ALA A 123 30.69 21.37 -16.65
CA ALA A 123 30.40 22.77 -16.91
C ALA A 123 31.07 23.69 -15.86
N GLN A 124 31.79 24.72 -16.33
CA GLN A 124 32.54 25.64 -15.46
C GLN A 124 31.74 26.89 -15.03
N ASP A 125 30.63 27.19 -15.69
CA ASP A 125 29.68 28.22 -15.24
C ASP A 125 28.92 27.70 -14.00
N ARG A 126 29.24 28.32 -12.85
CA ARG A 126 28.69 28.02 -11.52
C ARG A 126 27.41 28.78 -11.20
N THR A 127 26.79 29.44 -12.19
CA THR A 127 25.76 30.47 -11.99
C THR A 127 24.48 30.19 -12.79
N THR A 128 24.59 29.63 -13.99
CA THR A 128 23.45 29.11 -14.76
C THR A 128 23.07 27.71 -14.28
N ILE A 129 21.77 27.44 -14.07
CA ILE A 129 21.28 26.08 -13.80
C ILE A 129 21.12 25.35 -15.14
N PRO A 130 21.76 24.18 -15.35
CA PRO A 130 21.53 23.36 -16.52
C PRO A 130 20.10 22.83 -16.62
N LYS A 131 19.53 22.80 -17.83
CA LYS A 131 18.23 22.17 -18.11
C LYS A 131 18.32 20.63 -18.12
N LEU A 132 18.75 20.07 -16.99
CA LEU A 132 18.86 18.63 -16.70
C LEU A 132 17.85 18.23 -15.61
N ILE A 133 17.15 17.12 -15.83
CA ILE A 133 16.26 16.49 -14.84
C ILE A 133 16.87 15.16 -14.43
N HIS A 134 17.19 15.02 -13.14
CA HIS A 134 17.78 13.83 -12.53
C HIS A 134 16.72 13.11 -11.69
N GLN A 135 16.55 11.81 -11.91
CA GLN A 135 15.80 10.92 -11.01
C GLN A 135 16.55 9.59 -10.88
N THR A 136 16.37 8.85 -9.79
CA THR A 136 17.02 7.55 -9.59
C THR A 136 15.98 6.44 -9.41
N TRP A 137 16.23 5.25 -9.97
CA TRP A 137 15.39 4.06 -9.80
C TRP A 137 16.23 2.82 -9.54
N PHE A 138 15.87 2.07 -8.49
CA PHE A 138 16.54 0.84 -8.09
C PHE A 138 15.52 -0.25 -7.71
N PRO A 139 15.85 -1.55 -7.85
CA PRO A 139 17.07 -2.07 -8.47
C PRO A 139 17.12 -1.88 -9.99
N ALA A 140 18.33 -1.78 -10.54
CA ALA A 140 18.59 -1.70 -11.97
C ALA A 140 17.88 -2.84 -12.75
N GLY A 141 17.31 -2.51 -13.90
CA GLY A 141 16.57 -3.46 -14.75
C GLY A 141 15.20 -3.91 -14.20
N THR A 142 14.74 -3.43 -13.05
CA THR A 142 13.37 -3.70 -12.58
C THR A 142 12.35 -2.82 -13.29
N ASN A 143 11.14 -3.36 -13.52
CA ASN A 143 10.04 -2.61 -14.10
C ASN A 143 9.51 -1.58 -13.09
N MET A 144 9.80 -0.30 -13.34
CA MET A 144 9.20 0.86 -12.67
C MET A 144 7.66 0.76 -12.64
N SER A 145 7.03 1.14 -11.53
CA SER A 145 5.57 1.04 -11.37
C SER A 145 4.80 1.92 -12.36
N SER A 146 3.54 1.61 -12.63
CA SER A 146 2.73 2.39 -13.58
C SER A 146 2.53 3.84 -13.12
N ARG A 147 2.50 4.07 -11.79
CA ARG A 147 2.52 5.42 -11.22
C ARG A 147 3.86 6.13 -11.42
N ALA A 148 4.99 5.49 -11.11
CA ALA A 148 6.30 6.11 -11.30
C ALA A 148 6.57 6.43 -12.77
N GLN A 149 6.15 5.56 -13.71
CA GLN A 149 6.18 5.87 -15.14
C GLN A 149 5.32 7.09 -15.50
N LEU A 150 4.14 7.26 -14.90
CA LEU A 150 3.28 8.44 -15.10
C LEU A 150 3.91 9.72 -14.52
N TRP A 151 4.47 9.65 -13.31
CA TRP A 151 5.13 10.78 -12.66
C TRP A 151 6.37 11.23 -13.45
N VAL A 152 7.22 10.30 -13.89
CA VAL A 152 8.30 10.53 -14.87
C VAL A 152 7.77 11.18 -16.16
N GLN A 153 6.63 10.72 -16.69
CA GLN A 153 6.02 11.33 -17.88
C GLN A 153 5.54 12.77 -17.63
N THR A 154 4.92 13.09 -16.48
CA THR A 154 4.55 14.48 -16.17
C THR A 154 5.78 15.38 -16.05
N MET A 155 6.81 14.93 -15.32
CA MET A 155 8.10 15.64 -15.18
C MET A 155 8.73 15.96 -16.55
N ARG A 156 8.65 15.03 -17.51
CA ARG A 156 9.16 15.21 -18.87
C ARG A 156 8.25 16.01 -19.79
N ALA A 157 6.93 15.98 -19.60
CA ALA A 157 5.95 16.68 -20.43
C ALA A 157 5.81 18.17 -20.07
N GLN A 158 5.98 18.53 -18.79
CA GLN A 158 5.95 19.93 -18.33
C GLN A 158 7.24 20.69 -18.67
N ASN A 159 8.33 19.97 -18.96
CA ASN A 159 9.67 20.55 -19.17
C ASN A 159 10.28 20.04 -20.49
N PRO A 160 9.59 20.23 -21.64
CA PRO A 160 9.88 19.51 -22.89
C PRO A 160 11.23 19.85 -23.53
N ASP A 161 11.82 20.99 -23.16
CA ASP A 161 13.10 21.53 -23.62
C ASP A 161 14.29 21.14 -22.72
N TRP A 162 14.06 20.28 -21.72
CA TRP A 162 15.09 19.76 -20.81
C TRP A 162 15.59 18.38 -21.27
N GLU A 163 16.77 17.99 -20.77
CA GLU A 163 17.30 16.63 -20.90
C GLU A 163 16.94 15.83 -19.64
N TYR A 164 16.51 14.57 -19.81
CA TYR A 164 16.05 13.69 -18.73
C TYR A 164 17.00 12.52 -18.51
N ILE A 165 17.48 12.35 -17.29
CA ILE A 165 18.43 11.30 -16.90
C ILE A 165 17.84 10.48 -15.75
N LEU A 166 17.57 9.21 -16.05
CA LEU A 166 17.29 8.19 -15.04
C LEU A 166 18.60 7.49 -14.66
N TRP A 167 18.91 7.50 -13.37
CA TRP A 167 20.05 6.84 -12.76
C TRP A 167 19.64 5.50 -12.16
N ASP A 168 20.58 4.57 -12.07
CA ASP A 168 20.43 3.21 -11.52
C ASP A 168 21.66 2.83 -10.66
N ASP A 169 21.61 1.69 -9.96
CA ASP A 169 22.66 1.27 -9.02
C ASP A 169 24.06 1.23 -9.65
N GLU A 170 24.15 0.80 -10.92
CA GLU A 170 25.41 0.71 -11.65
C GLU A 170 25.94 2.09 -12.04
N THR A 171 25.08 2.96 -12.59
CA THR A 171 25.49 4.32 -12.99
C THR A 171 25.73 5.24 -11.79
N ASN A 172 25.06 5.00 -10.67
CA ASN A 172 25.35 5.61 -9.38
C ASN A 172 26.72 5.19 -8.85
N ARG A 173 27.06 3.89 -8.94
CA ARG A 173 28.39 3.38 -8.61
C ARG A 173 29.46 3.97 -9.55
N MET A 174 29.21 4.04 -10.86
CA MET A 174 30.11 4.67 -11.83
C MET A 174 30.37 6.15 -11.52
N LEU A 175 29.35 6.92 -11.12
CA LEU A 175 29.52 8.32 -10.73
C LEU A 175 30.52 8.47 -9.57
N VAL A 176 30.38 7.65 -8.53
CA VAL A 176 31.29 7.67 -7.38
C VAL A 176 32.68 7.21 -7.77
N GLU A 177 32.82 6.15 -8.56
CA GLU A 177 34.13 5.66 -9.02
C GLU A 177 34.88 6.63 -9.94
N GLN A 178 34.18 7.31 -10.85
CA GLN A 178 34.80 8.18 -11.84
C GLN A 178 35.03 9.60 -11.32
N LEU A 179 34.08 10.17 -10.57
CA LEU A 179 34.13 11.56 -10.15
C LEU A 179 34.39 11.76 -8.65
N PHE A 180 34.14 10.78 -7.77
CA PHE A 180 34.28 10.93 -6.31
C PHE A 180 34.98 9.73 -5.62
N PRO A 181 36.13 9.24 -6.11
CA PRO A 181 36.70 7.97 -5.65
C PRO A 181 37.10 7.96 -4.16
N TRP A 182 37.36 9.13 -3.57
CA TRP A 182 37.56 9.28 -2.12
C TRP A 182 36.35 8.85 -1.27
N PHE A 183 35.13 8.95 -1.81
CA PHE A 183 33.90 8.53 -1.13
C PHE A 183 33.55 7.05 -1.37
N LEU A 184 34.15 6.40 -2.38
CA LEU A 184 33.81 5.04 -2.80
C LEU A 184 33.80 3.99 -1.65
N PRO A 185 34.75 3.97 -0.70
CA PRO A 185 34.74 2.98 0.38
C PRO A 185 33.49 3.12 1.28
N ALA A 186 33.11 4.35 1.63
CA ALA A 186 31.94 4.62 2.46
C ALA A 186 30.63 4.37 1.69
N TYR A 187 30.57 4.78 0.42
CA TYR A 187 29.43 4.49 -0.47
C TYR A 187 29.15 2.99 -0.56
N LEU A 188 30.18 2.15 -0.70
CA LEU A 188 30.02 0.70 -0.74
C LEU A 188 29.63 0.12 0.62
N ALA A 189 30.12 0.68 1.73
CA ALA A 189 29.81 0.23 3.09
C ALA A 189 28.34 0.45 3.52
N LEU A 190 27.62 1.39 2.90
CA LEU A 190 26.21 1.65 3.21
C LEU A 190 25.32 0.40 2.98
N PRO A 191 24.53 -0.07 3.97
CA PRO A 191 23.88 -1.39 3.92
C PRO A 191 22.60 -1.49 3.07
N LYS A 192 22.14 -0.41 2.41
CA LYS A 192 20.90 -0.36 1.62
C LYS A 192 21.05 0.60 0.43
N GLU A 193 20.47 0.27 -0.72
CA GLU A 193 20.51 1.16 -1.90
C GLU A 193 19.84 2.52 -1.67
N ILE A 194 18.81 2.61 -0.81
CA ILE A 194 18.19 3.90 -0.48
C ILE A 194 19.18 4.87 0.18
N LEU A 195 20.04 4.37 1.07
CA LEU A 195 21.09 5.19 1.73
C LEU A 195 22.11 5.68 0.71
N ARG A 196 22.41 4.84 -0.31
CA ARG A 196 23.30 5.20 -1.42
C ARG A 196 22.65 6.27 -2.30
N ALA A 197 21.38 6.10 -2.68
CA ALA A 197 20.57 7.05 -3.45
C ALA A 197 20.41 8.42 -2.74
N ASP A 198 20.26 8.43 -1.42
CA ASP A 198 20.26 9.62 -0.59
C ASP A 198 21.57 10.42 -0.66
N MET A 199 22.70 9.76 -0.88
CA MET A 199 24.01 10.39 -1.01
C MET A 199 24.33 10.81 -2.45
N VAL A 200 24.14 9.93 -3.45
CA VAL A 200 24.49 10.26 -4.85
C VAL A 200 23.64 11.38 -5.46
N ARG A 201 22.43 11.63 -4.95
CA ARG A 201 21.62 12.78 -5.43
C ARG A 201 22.31 14.13 -5.21
N ASN A 202 23.07 14.28 -4.12
CA ASN A 202 23.92 15.46 -3.89
C ASN A 202 25.09 15.49 -4.89
N LEU A 203 25.68 14.33 -5.20
CA LEU A 203 26.78 14.21 -6.16
C LEU A 203 26.34 14.54 -7.60
N TYR A 204 25.07 14.29 -7.98
CA TYR A 204 24.52 14.81 -9.24
C TYR A 204 24.55 16.35 -9.27
N MET A 205 24.04 16.98 -8.22
CA MET A 205 23.93 18.45 -8.13
C MET A 205 25.31 19.11 -8.02
N TYR A 206 26.29 18.47 -7.40
CA TYR A 206 27.68 18.93 -7.40
C TYR A 206 28.34 18.78 -8.78
N ALA A 207 28.27 17.61 -9.41
CA ALA A 207 29.00 17.33 -10.66
C ALA A 207 28.38 17.99 -11.90
N PHE A 208 27.05 18.03 -11.99
CA PHE A 208 26.30 18.46 -13.18
C PHE A 208 25.28 19.57 -12.91
N GLY A 209 24.90 19.80 -11.65
CA GLY A 209 23.80 20.72 -11.32
C GLY A 209 22.46 20.24 -11.90
N GLY A 210 21.59 21.19 -12.23
CA GLY A 210 20.27 20.96 -12.77
C GLY A 210 19.21 20.86 -11.68
N MET A 211 18.24 19.96 -11.86
CA MET A 211 17.19 19.66 -10.89
C MET A 211 17.09 18.16 -10.64
N TYR A 212 17.07 17.75 -9.37
CA TYR A 212 16.70 16.40 -8.93
C TYR A 212 15.29 16.39 -8.36
N ALA A 213 14.52 15.34 -8.65
CA ALA A 213 13.28 15.04 -7.93
C ALA A 213 13.07 13.52 -7.81
N ASP A 214 12.58 13.05 -6.66
CA ASP A 214 12.23 11.64 -6.48
C ASP A 214 11.14 11.20 -7.48
N VAL A 215 11.16 9.91 -7.85
CA VAL A 215 10.30 9.30 -8.90
C VAL A 215 8.80 9.32 -8.58
N ASP A 216 8.43 9.68 -7.36
CA ASP A 216 7.05 9.88 -6.88
C ASP A 216 6.61 11.36 -6.86
N THR A 217 7.43 12.26 -7.42
CA THR A 217 7.09 13.68 -7.63
C THR A 217 6.34 13.88 -8.96
N GLU A 218 5.14 14.48 -8.90
CA GLU A 218 4.34 14.85 -10.07
C GLU A 218 4.56 16.31 -10.49
N ALA A 219 4.89 16.57 -11.76
CA ALA A 219 4.98 17.93 -12.26
C ALA A 219 3.60 18.47 -12.66
N LEU A 220 3.07 19.37 -11.84
CA LEU A 220 1.80 20.07 -12.09
C LEU A 220 1.93 21.27 -13.04
N ARG A 221 3.16 21.74 -13.29
CA ARG A 221 3.51 22.91 -14.13
C ARG A 221 4.99 22.84 -14.56
N PRO A 222 5.43 23.62 -15.57
CA PRO A 222 6.85 23.80 -15.89
C PRO A 222 7.62 24.40 -14.70
N VAL A 223 8.90 24.05 -14.56
CA VAL A 223 9.75 24.54 -13.46
C VAL A 223 10.50 25.85 -13.77
N GLU A 224 10.58 26.25 -15.05
CA GLU A 224 11.25 27.48 -15.46
C GLU A 224 10.77 28.77 -14.73
N PRO A 225 9.46 28.98 -14.49
CA PRO A 225 8.97 30.13 -13.73
C PRO A 225 9.47 30.20 -12.27
N LEU A 226 9.82 29.06 -11.66
CA LEU A 226 10.38 29.00 -10.30
C LEU A 226 11.81 29.54 -10.25
N PHE A 227 12.61 29.23 -11.27
CA PHE A 227 13.98 29.71 -11.37
C PHE A 227 14.02 31.19 -11.79
N ALA A 228 13.13 31.59 -12.70
CA ALA A 228 12.92 32.99 -13.06
C ALA A 228 12.55 33.86 -11.84
N SER A 229 11.68 33.39 -10.93
CA SER A 229 11.32 34.16 -9.72
C SER A 229 12.45 34.32 -8.69
N HIS A 230 13.55 33.57 -8.84
CA HIS A 230 14.75 33.68 -8.02
C HIS A 230 15.96 34.28 -8.79
N ALA A 231 15.69 34.92 -9.93
CA ALA A 231 16.69 35.52 -10.82
C ALA A 231 17.81 34.54 -11.25
N MET A 232 17.48 33.25 -11.41
CA MET A 232 18.40 32.24 -11.90
C MET A 232 18.30 32.09 -13.42
N SER A 233 19.45 32.08 -14.10
CA SER A 233 19.51 31.78 -15.53
C SER A 233 19.41 30.27 -15.77
N LEU A 234 18.73 29.88 -16.86
CA LEU A 234 18.66 28.50 -17.34
C LEU A 234 19.27 28.37 -18.74
N ALA A 235 19.97 27.27 -19.02
CA ALA A 235 20.38 26.92 -20.38
C ALA A 235 20.59 25.40 -20.55
N THR A 236 20.57 24.91 -21.79
CA THR A 236 20.95 23.52 -22.12
C THR A 236 22.39 23.23 -21.67
N HIS A 237 22.65 22.05 -21.10
CA HIS A 237 23.99 21.69 -20.58
C HIS A 237 25.11 21.88 -21.60
N GLN A 238 24.87 21.54 -22.88
CA GLN A 238 25.77 21.79 -24.01
C GLN A 238 26.22 23.26 -24.12
N ALA A 239 25.30 24.21 -23.97
CA ALA A 239 25.57 25.64 -24.08
C ALA A 239 26.31 26.21 -22.86
N ILE A 240 26.15 25.59 -21.69
CA ILE A 240 26.85 25.97 -20.46
C ILE A 240 28.31 25.50 -20.52
N ILE A 241 28.56 24.28 -21.01
CA ILE A 241 29.93 23.82 -21.35
C ILE A 241 30.59 24.78 -22.35
N ALA A 242 29.86 25.19 -23.40
CA ALA A 242 30.40 26.04 -24.47
C ALA A 242 30.69 27.50 -24.08
N ARG A 243 30.21 27.99 -22.93
CA ARG A 243 30.43 29.37 -22.46
C ARG A 243 31.75 29.58 -21.71
N GLY A 244 32.36 28.52 -21.18
CA GLY A 244 33.52 28.65 -20.29
C GLY A 244 33.20 29.37 -18.98
N ALA A 245 34.24 29.79 -18.25
CA ALA A 245 34.12 30.30 -16.87
C ALA A 245 33.85 31.82 -16.75
N GLY A 246 33.72 32.57 -17.86
CA GLY A 246 33.87 34.04 -17.87
C GLY A 246 32.69 34.86 -18.42
N ALA A 247 31.45 34.35 -18.36
CA ALA A 247 30.32 34.88 -19.14
C ALA A 247 29.22 35.62 -18.35
N ASN A 248 29.55 36.36 -17.28
CA ASN A 248 28.67 37.36 -16.66
C ASN A 248 29.47 38.43 -15.87
N PRO A 249 29.20 39.74 -16.05
CA PRO A 249 29.77 40.80 -15.21
C PRO A 249 28.93 41.04 -13.94
N SER A 250 29.61 41.45 -12.85
CA SER A 250 29.10 41.61 -11.46
C SER A 250 28.77 40.27 -10.76
N PRO A 251 29.03 40.14 -9.44
CA PRO A 251 29.20 38.84 -8.77
C PRO A 251 27.89 38.05 -8.62
N PRO A 252 27.70 36.91 -9.32
CA PRO A 252 26.46 36.16 -9.25
C PRO A 252 26.51 35.17 -8.09
N VAL A 253 25.71 35.41 -7.05
CA VAL A 253 25.55 34.49 -5.91
C VAL A 253 25.17 33.09 -6.43
N GLN A 254 25.99 32.08 -6.16
CA GLN A 254 25.71 30.70 -6.58
C GLN A 254 24.63 30.12 -5.64
N ARG A 255 23.43 29.81 -6.16
CA ARG A 255 22.29 29.37 -5.34
C ARG A 255 21.99 27.88 -5.48
N ALA A 256 21.86 27.20 -4.33
CA ALA A 256 21.26 25.87 -4.22
C ALA A 256 19.85 25.98 -3.65
N PHE A 257 18.96 25.08 -4.08
CA PHE A 257 17.55 25.10 -3.73
C PHE A 257 17.13 23.74 -3.16
N LEU A 258 16.38 23.77 -2.06
CA LEU A 258 15.73 22.60 -1.45
C LEU A 258 14.24 22.87 -1.23
N GLY A 259 13.39 21.87 -1.43
CA GLY A 259 11.96 21.97 -1.16
C GLY A 259 11.62 21.72 0.31
N ARG A 260 10.98 22.68 1.01
CA ARG A 260 10.44 22.45 2.36
C ARG A 260 9.10 21.71 2.29
N MET A 261 8.92 20.65 3.08
CA MET A 261 7.69 19.84 3.09
C MET A 261 6.82 20.07 4.33
N SER A 262 7.39 20.49 5.47
CA SER A 262 6.60 20.78 6.68
C SER A 262 5.88 22.14 6.64
N HIS A 263 4.78 22.23 7.41
CA HIS A 263 4.07 23.48 7.72
C HIS A 263 4.74 24.30 8.84
N SER A 264 5.57 23.67 9.68
CA SER A 264 6.36 24.37 10.70
C SER A 264 7.48 25.20 10.04
N SER A 265 7.80 26.35 10.64
CA SER A 265 9.02 27.11 10.33
C SER A 265 10.29 26.48 10.94
N ASP A 266 10.12 25.63 11.94
CA ASP A 266 11.16 24.84 12.60
C ASP A 266 11.83 23.82 11.67
N LEU A 267 13.16 23.84 11.63
CA LEU A 267 14.01 22.94 10.84
C LEU A 267 14.34 21.61 11.55
N GLN A 268 14.30 21.58 12.90
CA GLN A 268 14.58 20.39 13.68
C GLN A 268 13.40 19.41 13.70
N SER A 269 12.18 19.87 13.41
CA SER A 269 11.05 18.97 13.14
C SER A 269 11.36 17.98 12.01
N SER A 270 11.28 16.69 12.31
CA SER A 270 11.70 15.61 11.40
C SER A 270 11.00 15.70 10.04
N ALA A 271 11.79 15.54 8.97
CA ALA A 271 11.39 15.72 7.58
C ALA A 271 10.87 17.13 7.20
N ALA A 272 11.29 18.19 7.90
CA ALA A 272 11.00 19.58 7.52
C ALA A 272 11.42 19.90 6.07
N VAL A 273 12.61 19.45 5.68
CA VAL A 273 13.17 19.58 4.32
C VAL A 273 13.60 18.18 3.84
N PRO A 274 12.80 17.48 3.02
CA PRO A 274 13.22 16.21 2.46
C PRO A 274 14.34 16.38 1.44
N ASN A 275 15.16 15.34 1.28
CA ASN A 275 16.15 15.23 0.22
C ASN A 275 15.54 14.90 -1.17
N GLY A 276 14.21 14.99 -1.31
CA GLY A 276 13.46 14.53 -2.49
C GLY A 276 13.20 15.57 -3.59
N TRP A 277 13.58 16.83 -3.39
CA TRP A 277 13.62 17.84 -4.46
C TRP A 277 14.81 18.78 -4.23
N MET A 278 15.67 18.91 -5.24
CA MET A 278 16.91 19.71 -5.20
C MET A 278 17.13 20.43 -6.53
N ALA A 279 17.79 21.59 -6.53
CA ALA A 279 18.33 22.19 -7.75
C ALA A 279 19.53 23.11 -7.48
N SER A 280 20.48 23.20 -8.41
CA SER A 280 21.56 24.22 -8.39
C SER A 280 22.30 24.30 -9.74
N PRO A 281 23.13 25.33 -9.96
CA PRO A 281 24.27 25.23 -10.88
C PRO A 281 25.29 24.17 -10.38
N PRO A 282 26.19 23.68 -11.24
CA PRO A 282 27.25 22.75 -10.82
C PRO A 282 28.23 23.38 -9.83
N GLY A 283 28.81 22.57 -8.96
CA GLY A 283 29.89 22.97 -8.04
C GLY A 283 29.48 23.76 -6.80
N HIS A 284 28.19 23.83 -6.44
CA HIS A 284 27.74 24.47 -5.19
C HIS A 284 28.24 23.68 -3.97
N PRO A 285 28.99 24.28 -3.02
CA PRO A 285 29.74 23.54 -2.00
C PRO A 285 28.86 22.80 -1.00
N PHE A 286 27.65 23.31 -0.70
CA PHE A 286 26.65 22.64 0.13
C PHE A 286 26.48 21.14 -0.18
N TRP A 287 26.51 20.72 -1.45
CA TRP A 287 26.28 19.31 -1.82
C TRP A 287 27.39 18.34 -1.38
N LEU A 288 28.57 18.82 -1.00
CA LEU A 288 29.59 17.99 -0.35
C LEU A 288 29.33 17.84 1.17
N LEU A 289 28.60 18.77 1.80
CA LEU A 289 28.40 18.75 3.25
C LEU A 289 27.65 17.50 3.76
N PRO A 290 26.56 17.00 3.14
CA PRO A 290 25.95 15.73 3.56
C PRO A 290 26.88 14.52 3.46
N VAL A 291 27.71 14.49 2.42
CA VAL A 291 28.65 13.40 2.14
C VAL A 291 29.81 13.41 3.14
N LEU A 292 30.33 14.60 3.45
CA LEU A 292 31.36 14.79 4.49
C LEU A 292 30.82 14.59 5.90
N TYR A 293 29.55 14.94 6.16
CA TYR A 293 28.88 14.70 7.43
C TYR A 293 28.77 13.21 7.73
N LEU A 294 28.36 12.40 6.74
CA LEU A 294 28.32 10.93 6.84
C LEU A 294 29.72 10.32 7.10
N LEU A 295 30.78 10.85 6.50
CA LEU A 295 32.15 10.40 6.77
C LEU A 295 32.64 10.74 8.19
N GLN A 296 32.08 11.77 8.82
CA GLN A 296 32.41 12.18 10.19
C GLN A 296 31.50 11.51 11.24
N HIS A 297 30.26 11.17 10.85
CA HIS A 297 29.22 10.59 11.70
C HIS A 297 28.67 9.31 11.06
N PRO A 298 29.43 8.20 11.05
CA PRO A 298 29.05 6.96 10.36
C PRO A 298 27.81 6.28 10.95
N ASP A 299 27.41 6.63 12.18
CA ASP A 299 26.18 6.19 12.84
C ASP A 299 25.01 7.19 12.68
N GLY A 300 25.24 8.34 12.04
CA GLY A 300 24.26 9.41 11.87
C GLY A 300 23.79 10.00 13.21
N THR A 301 22.47 10.15 13.38
CA THR A 301 21.81 10.48 14.64
C THR A 301 21.87 9.36 15.70
N GLY A 302 22.37 8.17 15.36
CA GLY A 302 22.44 7.00 16.26
C GLY A 302 21.14 6.22 16.42
N ASP A 303 20.05 6.60 15.75
CA ASP A 303 18.74 5.93 15.82
C ASP A 303 18.60 4.71 14.88
N GLY A 304 19.51 4.54 13.91
CA GLY A 304 19.51 3.43 12.94
C GLY A 304 18.46 3.53 11.82
N SER A 305 17.76 4.67 11.70
CA SER A 305 16.82 4.96 10.62
C SER A 305 17.54 5.28 9.29
N VAL A 306 16.78 5.47 8.20
CA VAL A 306 17.32 5.99 6.93
C VAL A 306 17.44 7.51 7.03
N GLU A 307 16.42 8.11 7.61
CA GLU A 307 16.19 9.53 7.82
C GLU A 307 17.31 10.18 8.64
N GLY A 308 17.78 9.51 9.70
CA GLY A 308 18.84 9.96 10.60
C GLY A 308 20.28 9.70 10.13
N LEU A 309 20.48 8.84 9.12
CA LEU A 309 21.81 8.50 8.59
C LEU A 309 22.12 9.22 7.27
N THR A 310 21.18 9.26 6.34
CA THR A 310 21.37 9.86 5.00
C THR A 310 20.20 10.72 4.52
N GLY A 311 19.01 10.52 5.10
CA GLY A 311 17.78 11.17 4.70
C GLY A 311 17.52 12.52 5.40
N PRO A 312 16.24 12.90 5.59
CA PRO A 312 15.88 14.27 5.98
C PRO A 312 16.34 14.73 7.37
N GLY A 313 16.58 13.81 8.32
CA GLY A 313 17.08 14.15 9.66
C GLY A 313 18.55 14.56 9.63
N ALA A 314 19.39 13.76 8.96
CA ALA A 314 20.78 14.12 8.68
C ALA A 314 20.87 15.41 7.85
N LEU A 315 19.99 15.59 6.85
CA LEU A 315 19.94 16.80 6.04
C LEU A 315 19.57 18.06 6.86
N SER A 316 18.61 17.99 7.80
CA SER A 316 18.30 19.13 8.68
C SER A 316 19.52 19.60 9.48
N LEU A 317 20.30 18.68 10.06
CA LEU A 317 21.52 19.02 10.80
C LEU A 317 22.59 19.67 9.89
N VAL A 318 22.68 19.25 8.63
CA VAL A 318 23.59 19.84 7.64
C VAL A 318 23.12 21.23 7.16
N ILE A 319 21.81 21.47 7.07
CA ILE A 319 21.22 22.79 6.79
C ILE A 319 21.47 23.76 7.96
N GLU A 320 21.30 23.29 9.19
CA GLU A 320 21.58 24.05 10.42
C GLU A 320 23.06 24.43 10.50
N MET A 321 23.96 23.43 10.37
CA MET A 321 25.40 23.65 10.25
C MET A 321 25.75 24.62 9.11
N TYR A 322 25.06 24.56 7.97
CA TYR A 322 25.29 25.47 6.85
C TYR A 322 25.07 26.93 7.26
N TYR A 323 23.90 27.26 7.80
CA TYR A 323 23.54 28.63 8.17
C TYR A 323 24.27 29.15 9.41
N GLU A 324 24.65 28.30 10.37
CA GLU A 324 25.40 28.72 11.56
C GLU A 324 26.89 28.93 11.27
N LYS A 325 27.55 27.94 10.65
CA LYS A 325 29.02 27.87 10.57
C LYS A 325 29.60 28.62 9.38
N PHE A 326 28.89 28.68 8.25
CA PHE A 326 29.41 29.22 6.99
C PHE A 326 28.87 30.62 6.65
N ARG A 327 28.18 31.27 7.60
CA ARG A 327 27.74 32.67 7.48
C ARG A 327 28.90 33.64 7.22
N ASN A 328 30.07 33.35 7.80
CA ASN A 328 31.28 34.18 7.73
C ASN A 328 32.52 33.37 7.24
N ILE A 329 32.32 32.16 6.68
CA ILE A 329 33.43 31.26 6.30
C ILE A 329 33.06 30.58 4.98
N SER A 330 33.94 30.67 3.97
CA SER A 330 33.72 30.04 2.66
C SER A 330 33.48 28.52 2.77
N ALA A 331 32.25 28.09 2.47
CA ALA A 331 31.88 26.68 2.45
C ALA A 331 32.65 25.90 1.38
N ARG A 332 33.10 26.57 0.31
CA ARG A 332 33.98 26.00 -0.72
C ARG A 332 35.35 25.69 -0.14
N LYS A 333 36.04 26.68 0.44
CA LYS A 333 37.36 26.55 1.08
C LYS A 333 37.35 25.35 2.05
N HIS A 334 36.37 25.31 2.97
CA HIS A 334 36.21 24.22 3.94
C HIS A 334 35.94 22.83 3.34
N THR A 335 35.05 22.71 2.35
CA THR A 335 34.73 21.41 1.74
C THR A 335 35.91 20.87 0.91
N CYS A 336 36.58 21.74 0.16
CA CYS A 336 37.79 21.42 -0.58
C CYS A 336 38.93 20.96 0.35
N ASP A 337 39.17 21.66 1.46
CA ASP A 337 40.23 21.33 2.42
C ASP A 337 39.98 20.02 3.18
N ILE A 338 38.71 19.65 3.40
CA ILE A 338 38.38 18.33 3.95
C ILE A 338 38.60 17.24 2.89
N VAL A 339 38.10 17.41 1.66
CA VAL A 339 38.28 16.40 0.59
C VAL A 339 39.76 16.19 0.26
N ARG A 340 40.57 17.25 0.25
CA ARG A 340 42.03 17.19 0.02
C ARG A 340 42.79 16.35 1.06
N LYS A 341 42.24 16.12 2.26
CA LYS A 341 42.80 15.19 3.26
C LYS A 341 42.59 13.71 2.90
N TRP A 342 41.58 13.41 2.08
CA TRP A 342 41.30 12.06 1.57
C TRP A 342 41.89 11.83 0.17
N GLN A 343 41.93 12.88 -0.67
CA GLN A 343 42.53 12.87 -2.00
C GLN A 343 43.23 14.22 -2.28
N PRO A 344 44.56 14.34 -2.08
CA PRO A 344 45.28 15.61 -2.25
C PRO A 344 45.12 16.24 -3.64
N ASP A 345 45.13 15.43 -4.70
CA ASP A 345 44.93 15.86 -6.09
C ASP A 345 43.48 16.21 -6.47
N TRP A 346 42.61 16.49 -5.50
CA TRP A 346 41.23 16.88 -5.77
C TRP A 346 41.11 18.31 -6.33
N ARG A 347 40.60 18.42 -7.55
CA ARG A 347 40.47 19.69 -8.32
C ARG A 347 39.05 20.01 -8.80
N LEU A 348 38.07 19.10 -8.66
CA LEU A 348 36.71 19.33 -9.16
C LEU A 348 36.03 20.43 -8.34
N PHE A 349 35.80 21.59 -8.97
CA PHE A 349 35.28 22.83 -8.37
C PHE A 349 36.02 23.34 -7.12
N CYS A 350 37.29 22.93 -6.99
CA CYS A 350 38.24 23.31 -5.95
C CYS A 350 39.50 23.86 -6.64
N GLU A 351 39.52 25.18 -6.85
CA GLU A 351 40.63 25.88 -7.49
C GLU A 351 41.96 25.69 -6.76
N GLN A 352 43.04 25.76 -7.53
CA GLN A 352 44.39 25.91 -7.00
C GLN A 352 44.63 27.41 -6.84
N ALA A 353 45.18 27.85 -5.70
CA ALA A 353 45.87 29.13 -5.67
C ALA A 353 47.00 29.06 -6.71
N GLU A 354 47.05 30.03 -7.62
CA GLU A 354 48.14 30.08 -8.59
C GLU A 354 49.44 30.44 -7.85
N GLN A 355 50.47 29.61 -7.98
CA GLN A 355 51.80 29.97 -7.51
C GLN A 355 52.38 31.00 -8.49
N THR A 356 52.15 32.28 -8.20
CA THR A 356 52.87 33.39 -8.80
C THR A 356 54.38 33.18 -8.62
N GLY A 357 55.12 33.32 -9.71
CA GLY A 357 56.49 32.82 -9.79
C GLY A 357 57.55 33.80 -9.26
N THR A 358 58.31 33.37 -8.23
CA THR A 358 59.75 33.69 -8.04
C THR A 358 60.18 35.13 -8.40
N GLY A 359 59.96 36.12 -7.51
CA GLY A 359 60.04 37.55 -7.89
C GLY A 359 60.64 38.58 -6.92
N THR A 360 61.36 38.21 -5.85
CA THR A 360 62.17 39.11 -4.98
C THR A 360 61.51 40.31 -4.26
N ALA A 361 61.44 40.20 -2.93
CA ALA A 361 61.83 41.22 -1.94
C ALA A 361 60.86 42.36 -1.52
N ALA A 362 59.95 42.00 -0.62
CA ALA A 362 59.83 42.65 0.71
C ALA A 362 59.71 44.19 0.75
N ALA A 363 58.67 44.71 0.10
CA ALA A 363 58.11 46.04 0.35
C ALA A 363 56.58 46.12 0.19
N GLU A 364 55.93 45.05 -0.27
CA GLU A 364 54.56 45.06 -0.79
C GLU A 364 53.55 44.38 0.18
N GLU A 365 54.00 43.82 1.31
CA GLU A 365 53.20 42.99 2.23
C GLU A 365 51.96 43.71 2.83
N GLU A 366 51.95 45.05 2.96
CA GLU A 366 50.76 45.81 3.43
C GLU A 366 49.77 46.16 2.28
N GLU A 367 50.23 46.26 1.02
CA GLU A 367 49.33 46.42 -0.14
C GLU A 367 48.82 45.04 -0.65
N GLU A 368 49.61 43.97 -0.49
CA GLU A 368 49.17 42.59 -0.73
C GLU A 368 48.09 42.13 0.27
N GLU A 369 48.13 42.51 1.56
CA GLU A 369 47.05 42.19 2.50
C GLU A 369 45.74 42.95 2.18
N GLU A 370 45.79 44.23 1.76
CA GLU A 370 44.57 44.94 1.31
C GLU A 370 44.05 44.42 -0.05
N GLU A 371 44.91 44.02 -1.00
CA GLU A 371 44.46 43.36 -2.24
C GLU A 371 43.96 41.92 -2.00
N GLU A 372 44.48 41.17 -1.01
CA GLU A 372 43.91 39.87 -0.61
C GLU A 372 42.53 40.03 0.05
N GLU A 373 42.29 41.05 0.89
CA GLU A 373 40.94 41.33 1.42
C GLU A 373 39.96 41.79 0.32
N GLU A 374 40.38 42.67 -0.62
CA GLU A 374 39.56 43.01 -1.79
C GLU A 374 39.33 41.82 -2.75
N MET A 375 40.23 40.83 -2.79
CA MET A 375 40.02 39.58 -3.53
C MET A 375 39.15 38.56 -2.80
N GLU A 376 39.19 38.44 -1.46
CA GLU A 376 38.21 37.63 -0.72
C GLU A 376 36.78 38.22 -0.87
N GLU A 377 36.60 39.54 -0.96
CA GLU A 377 35.30 40.17 -1.30
C GLU A 377 34.76 39.72 -2.68
N ARG A 378 35.63 39.28 -3.60
CA ARG A 378 35.30 38.73 -4.93
C ARG A 378 35.06 37.22 -4.94
N GLU A 379 35.18 36.49 -3.82
CA GLU A 379 34.76 35.08 -3.79
C GLU A 379 33.28 34.93 -4.21
N LEU A 380 33.01 33.85 -4.95
CA LEU A 380 31.71 33.59 -5.56
C LEU A 380 30.71 33.08 -4.50
N ARG A 381 30.21 34.02 -3.68
CA ARG A 381 29.36 33.79 -2.49
C ARG A 381 28.25 32.78 -2.80
N ASP A 382 28.21 31.67 -2.06
CA ASP A 382 27.17 30.66 -2.20
C ASP A 382 25.98 30.92 -1.26
N ALA A 383 24.80 30.42 -1.61
CA ALA A 383 23.59 30.62 -0.83
C ALA A 383 22.57 29.48 -1.00
N LEU A 384 22.32 28.76 0.10
CA LEU A 384 21.20 27.82 0.20
C LEU A 384 19.86 28.57 0.32
N VAL A 385 18.89 28.17 -0.50
CA VAL A 385 17.52 28.70 -0.53
C VAL A 385 16.53 27.58 -0.22
N LEU A 386 15.83 27.70 0.91
CA LEU A 386 14.74 26.79 1.28
C LEU A 386 13.42 27.27 0.68
N LEU A 387 12.97 26.61 -0.38
CA LEU A 387 11.73 26.93 -1.07
C LEU A 387 10.51 26.55 -0.21
N PRO A 388 9.51 27.44 -0.05
CA PRO A 388 8.37 27.17 0.81
C PRO A 388 7.47 26.06 0.24
N ARG A 389 6.79 25.35 1.15
CA ARG A 389 5.91 24.20 0.85
C ARG A 389 4.96 24.43 -0.32
N ASN A 390 4.35 25.61 -0.42
CA ASN A 390 3.42 25.95 -1.50
C ASN A 390 4.04 26.11 -2.91
N GLN A 391 5.37 26.13 -3.06
CA GLN A 391 6.04 26.21 -4.36
C GLN A 391 6.39 24.84 -4.94
N ILE A 392 6.83 23.89 -4.09
CA ILE A 392 7.30 22.54 -4.46
C ILE A 392 6.30 21.44 -4.09
N TYR A 393 5.78 21.46 -2.86
CA TYR A 393 4.84 20.47 -2.31
C TYR A 393 3.49 21.11 -1.91
N PRO A 394 2.79 21.85 -2.81
CA PRO A 394 1.51 22.48 -2.47
C PRO A 394 0.46 21.43 -2.05
N PHE A 395 0.54 20.26 -2.68
CA PHE A 395 -0.13 19.02 -2.31
C PHE A 395 0.94 18.02 -1.87
N SER A 396 0.64 17.22 -0.85
CA SER A 396 1.48 16.10 -0.42
C SER A 396 0.57 14.95 0.00
N TRP A 397 1.07 13.71 -0.08
CA TRP A 397 0.26 12.53 0.23
C TRP A 397 -0.13 12.38 1.72
N VAL A 398 0.43 13.22 2.58
CA VAL A 398 0.02 13.41 3.98
C VAL A 398 -1.08 14.48 4.04
N ASP A 399 -0.84 15.62 3.38
CA ASP A 399 -1.76 16.74 3.34
C ASP A 399 -3.07 16.40 2.65
N ASP A 400 -3.07 15.60 1.59
CA ASP A 400 -4.28 15.29 0.83
C ASP A 400 -5.30 14.48 1.63
N ARG A 401 -4.86 13.73 2.65
CA ARG A 401 -5.78 13.09 3.61
C ARG A 401 -6.51 14.10 4.50
N GLN A 402 -5.95 15.30 4.68
CA GLN A 402 -6.62 16.42 5.37
C GLN A 402 -7.31 17.36 4.37
N SER A 403 -6.66 17.67 3.25
CA SER A 403 -7.08 18.65 2.26
C SER A 403 -8.28 18.18 1.45
N ILE A 404 -8.47 16.87 1.23
CA ILE A 404 -9.71 16.33 0.65
C ILE A 404 -10.93 16.69 1.52
N SER A 405 -10.79 16.77 2.85
CA SER A 405 -11.88 17.22 3.73
C SER A 405 -12.17 18.73 3.64
N ILE A 406 -11.18 19.53 3.22
CA ILE A 406 -11.27 21.01 3.15
C ILE A 406 -11.66 21.48 1.74
N LEU A 407 -11.09 20.88 0.70
CA LEU A 407 -11.40 21.17 -0.71
C LEU A 407 -12.80 20.68 -1.11
N ALA A 408 -13.30 19.60 -0.50
CA ALA A 408 -14.72 19.22 -0.59
C ALA A 408 -15.65 20.31 -0.02
N THR A 409 -15.17 21.12 0.93
CA THR A 409 -15.91 22.24 1.50
C THR A 409 -15.81 23.50 0.62
N SER A 410 -14.62 23.82 0.08
CA SER A 410 -14.40 25.09 -0.65
C SER A 410 -14.85 25.07 -2.12
N ARG A 411 -14.76 23.93 -2.82
CA ARG A 411 -15.14 23.87 -4.26
C ARG A 411 -16.64 24.03 -4.50
N ALA A 412 -17.46 23.91 -3.45
CA ALA A 412 -18.89 24.22 -3.47
C ALA A 412 -19.21 25.73 -3.44
N GLN A 413 -18.25 26.61 -3.15
CA GLN A 413 -18.49 28.06 -2.99
C GLN A 413 -18.10 28.94 -4.19
N GLN A 414 -17.44 28.41 -5.23
CA GLN A 414 -17.00 29.21 -6.39
C GLN A 414 -18.09 29.52 -7.43
N HIS A 415 -19.38 29.32 -7.11
CA HIS A 415 -20.52 29.60 -8.01
C HIS A 415 -21.60 30.53 -7.43
N THR A 416 -21.26 31.36 -6.44
CA THR A 416 -22.00 32.60 -6.12
C THR A 416 -21.03 33.72 -5.75
N GLY A 417 -20.90 34.73 -6.60
CA GLY A 417 -19.96 35.84 -6.42
C GLY A 417 -20.54 37.00 -5.61
N THR A 418 -20.18 37.10 -4.33
CA THR A 418 -20.17 38.35 -3.54
C THR A 418 -19.05 38.29 -2.51
N MET A 419 -18.22 39.33 -2.41
CA MET A 419 -17.24 39.43 -1.32
C MET A 419 -17.93 39.42 0.05
N ASN A 420 -17.41 38.66 1.01
CA ASN A 420 -17.72 38.85 2.41
C ASN A 420 -16.49 38.53 3.27
N ARG A 421 -16.32 39.28 4.37
CA ARG A 421 -15.11 39.22 5.21
C ARG A 421 -15.01 37.93 6.01
N ASP A 422 -13.77 37.62 6.40
CA ASP A 422 -13.38 36.41 7.11
C ASP A 422 -14.23 36.11 8.35
N ARG A 423 -14.54 34.82 8.52
CA ARG A 423 -14.91 34.24 9.80
C ARG A 423 -14.02 33.02 10.03
N PRO A 424 -13.49 32.81 11.25
CA PRO A 424 -12.63 31.66 11.53
C PRO A 424 -13.38 30.34 11.30
N GLY A 425 -12.69 29.36 10.75
CA GLY A 425 -13.26 28.05 10.43
C GLY A 425 -13.82 27.34 11.67
N LYS A 426 -15.01 26.75 11.55
CA LYS A 426 -15.58 25.93 12.62
C LYS A 426 -14.75 24.66 12.81
N GLN A 427 -14.03 24.59 13.92
CA GLN A 427 -13.50 23.34 14.44
C GLN A 427 -14.70 22.41 14.78
N GLU A 428 -14.80 21.25 14.14
CA GLU A 428 -15.93 20.34 14.36
C GLU A 428 -15.95 19.84 15.82
N SER A 429 -17.14 19.84 16.43
CA SER A 429 -17.30 19.45 17.84
C SER A 429 -17.03 17.94 18.02
N PRO A 430 -16.34 17.49 19.09
CA PRO A 430 -16.06 16.07 19.33
C PRO A 430 -17.32 15.19 19.43
N TRP A 431 -18.47 15.79 19.77
CA TRP A 431 -19.78 15.12 19.74
C TRP A 431 -20.15 14.57 18.34
N SER A 432 -19.65 15.17 17.26
CA SER A 432 -19.89 14.67 15.89
C SER A 432 -19.18 13.34 15.64
N ILE A 433 -17.93 13.20 16.06
CA ILE A 433 -17.15 11.96 15.93
C ILE A 433 -17.81 10.86 16.78
N ALA A 434 -18.20 11.17 18.02
CA ALA A 434 -18.91 10.24 18.88
C ALA A 434 -20.24 9.74 18.26
N PHE A 435 -20.96 10.60 17.54
CA PHE A 435 -22.17 10.22 16.80
C PHE A 435 -21.89 9.22 15.67
N TYR A 436 -20.87 9.44 14.83
CA TYR A 436 -20.49 8.49 13.76
C TYR A 436 -20.05 7.14 14.32
N ILE A 437 -19.29 7.14 15.42
CA ILE A 437 -18.89 5.92 16.16
C ILE A 437 -20.12 5.16 16.65
N GLY A 438 -21.03 5.84 17.36
CA GLY A 438 -22.27 5.23 17.87
C GLY A 438 -23.16 4.69 16.75
N SER A 439 -23.27 5.42 15.64
CA SER A 439 -24.04 5.00 14.45
C SER A 439 -23.50 3.70 13.86
N TRP A 440 -22.18 3.60 13.62
CA TRP A 440 -21.58 2.38 13.07
C TRP A 440 -21.72 1.19 14.02
N VAL A 441 -21.49 1.40 15.33
CA VAL A 441 -21.68 0.37 16.37
C VAL A 441 -23.13 -0.15 16.35
N PHE A 442 -24.11 0.75 16.28
CA PHE A 442 -25.52 0.41 16.21
C PHE A 442 -25.87 -0.40 14.96
N TRP A 443 -25.63 0.12 13.75
CA TRP A 443 -26.01 -0.57 12.51
C TRP A 443 -25.26 -1.88 12.31
N SER A 444 -23.99 -1.97 12.74
CA SER A 444 -23.20 -3.20 12.69
C SER A 444 -23.80 -4.30 13.57
N ASN A 445 -24.21 -3.96 14.80
CA ASN A 445 -24.77 -4.94 15.73
C ASN A 445 -26.22 -5.28 15.36
N ALA A 446 -27.02 -4.28 14.96
CA ALA A 446 -28.38 -4.47 14.48
C ALA A 446 -28.45 -5.43 13.27
N THR A 447 -27.57 -5.27 12.28
CA THR A 447 -27.52 -6.17 11.11
C THR A 447 -27.31 -7.63 11.52
N ILE A 448 -26.35 -7.89 12.42
CA ILE A 448 -26.00 -9.26 12.83
C ILE A 448 -27.13 -9.90 13.66
N LEU A 449 -27.69 -9.15 14.61
CA LEU A 449 -28.77 -9.64 15.48
C LEU A 449 -30.07 -9.87 14.70
N TYR A 450 -30.40 -8.97 13.76
CA TYR A 450 -31.58 -9.10 12.90
C TYR A 450 -31.42 -10.27 11.91
N ASN A 451 -30.25 -10.47 11.30
CA ASN A 451 -29.99 -11.64 10.47
C ASN A 451 -30.12 -12.95 11.27
N LYS A 452 -29.59 -13.01 12.50
CA LYS A 452 -29.72 -14.20 13.36
C LYS A 452 -31.18 -14.49 13.71
N TRP A 453 -31.93 -13.46 14.15
CA TRP A 453 -33.36 -13.58 14.46
C TRP A 453 -34.16 -14.05 13.24
N LEU A 454 -33.91 -13.48 12.06
CA LEU A 454 -34.63 -13.84 10.84
C LEU A 454 -34.43 -15.32 10.47
N LEU A 455 -33.19 -15.81 10.53
CA LEU A 455 -32.80 -17.17 10.15
C LEU A 455 -33.19 -18.25 11.18
N GLU A 456 -33.42 -17.88 12.44
CA GLU A 456 -33.69 -18.82 13.54
C GLU A 456 -35.16 -18.80 14.00
N SER A 457 -35.72 -17.59 14.16
CA SER A 457 -37.06 -17.34 14.73
C SER A 457 -38.17 -17.23 13.68
N THR A 458 -37.86 -17.17 12.38
CA THR A 458 -38.84 -17.12 11.28
C THR A 458 -38.68 -18.35 10.36
N PRO A 459 -39.66 -18.66 9.48
CA PRO A 459 -39.51 -19.78 8.54
C PRO A 459 -38.47 -19.52 7.43
N PHE A 460 -37.95 -18.30 7.29
CA PHE A 460 -36.95 -17.93 6.28
C PHE A 460 -35.54 -18.41 6.65
N LYS A 461 -35.26 -19.70 6.47
CA LYS A 461 -33.98 -20.34 6.84
C LYS A 461 -32.97 -20.38 5.68
N PHE A 462 -32.84 -19.27 4.97
CA PHE A 462 -32.13 -19.14 3.70
C PHE A 462 -31.03 -18.05 3.75
N PRO A 463 -29.86 -18.34 4.36
CA PRO A 463 -28.81 -17.33 4.57
C PRO A 463 -28.17 -16.80 3.29
N ILE A 464 -28.06 -17.60 2.21
CA ILE A 464 -27.48 -17.13 0.95
C ILE A 464 -28.52 -16.30 0.17
N MET A 465 -29.80 -16.67 0.23
CA MET A 465 -30.90 -15.86 -0.27
C MET A 465 -30.95 -14.49 0.46
N LEU A 466 -30.67 -14.48 1.76
CA LEU A 466 -30.61 -13.25 2.55
C LEU A 466 -29.48 -12.31 2.09
N THR A 467 -28.25 -12.84 1.93
CA THR A 467 -27.13 -12.04 1.43
C THR A 467 -27.34 -11.62 -0.03
N THR A 468 -27.94 -12.49 -0.86
CA THR A 468 -28.35 -12.13 -2.23
C THR A 468 -29.29 -10.91 -2.21
N TRP A 469 -30.31 -10.92 -1.35
CA TRP A 469 -31.26 -9.82 -1.21
C TRP A 469 -30.60 -8.53 -0.71
N HIS A 470 -29.70 -8.61 0.27
CA HIS A 470 -28.91 -7.45 0.74
C HIS A 470 -28.07 -6.83 -0.38
N LEU A 471 -27.43 -7.66 -1.20
CA LEU A 471 -26.56 -7.21 -2.29
C LEU A 471 -27.36 -6.66 -3.49
N ILE A 472 -28.52 -7.21 -3.80
CA ILE A 472 -29.47 -6.63 -4.77
C ILE A 472 -29.96 -5.28 -4.27
N PHE A 473 -30.40 -5.18 -3.01
CA PHE A 473 -30.85 -3.92 -2.41
C PHE A 473 -29.72 -2.87 -2.42
N ALA A 474 -28.51 -3.23 -2.01
CA ALA A 474 -27.35 -2.34 -2.05
C ALA A 474 -26.97 -1.91 -3.48
N THR A 475 -27.12 -2.79 -4.48
CA THR A 475 -26.89 -2.46 -5.89
C THR A 475 -27.89 -1.42 -6.37
N ILE A 476 -29.19 -1.61 -6.11
CA ILE A 476 -30.24 -0.65 -6.49
C ILE A 476 -30.06 0.66 -5.72
N ALA A 477 -29.84 0.60 -4.40
CA ALA A 477 -29.71 1.76 -3.55
C ALA A 477 -28.46 2.60 -3.89
N THR A 478 -27.32 1.99 -4.18
CA THR A 478 -26.12 2.75 -4.64
C THR A 478 -26.30 3.35 -6.03
N GLN A 479 -27.01 2.70 -6.96
CA GLN A 479 -27.35 3.29 -8.27
C GLN A 479 -28.29 4.49 -8.13
N LEU A 480 -29.32 4.41 -7.29
CA LEU A 480 -30.22 5.54 -6.99
C LEU A 480 -29.46 6.67 -6.27
N LEU A 481 -28.59 6.35 -5.32
CA LEU A 481 -27.79 7.33 -4.59
C LEU A 481 -26.79 8.04 -5.51
N ALA A 482 -26.26 7.33 -6.51
CA ALA A 482 -25.39 7.84 -7.57
C ALA A 482 -26.10 8.75 -8.62
N GLN A 483 -27.43 8.78 -8.61
CA GLN A 483 -28.26 9.69 -9.43
C GLN A 483 -28.83 10.86 -8.61
N THR A 484 -29.13 10.64 -7.33
CA THR A 484 -29.85 11.60 -6.46
C THR A 484 -28.95 12.39 -5.52
N THR A 485 -27.69 12.00 -5.31
CA THR A 485 -26.78 12.68 -4.37
C THR A 485 -25.34 12.74 -4.87
N THR A 486 -24.58 13.69 -4.32
CA THR A 486 -23.13 13.84 -4.56
C THR A 486 -22.26 12.82 -3.83
N LEU A 487 -22.83 11.97 -2.97
CA LEU A 487 -22.07 11.00 -2.13
C LEU A 487 -21.31 9.92 -2.92
N LEU A 488 -21.59 9.77 -4.22
CA LEU A 488 -20.86 8.88 -5.13
C LEU A 488 -20.21 9.65 -6.30
N ASP A 489 -19.95 10.95 -6.17
CA ASP A 489 -19.31 11.72 -7.24
C ASP A 489 -17.84 11.35 -7.47
N SER A 490 -17.14 10.80 -6.48
CA SER A 490 -15.79 10.24 -6.63
C SER A 490 -15.73 9.19 -7.75
N ARG A 491 -16.85 8.51 -8.07
CA ARG A 491 -16.93 7.56 -9.18
C ARG A 491 -16.59 8.18 -10.54
N LYS A 492 -16.83 9.49 -10.71
CA LYS A 492 -16.54 10.24 -11.95
C LYS A 492 -15.04 10.43 -12.21
N GLN A 493 -14.21 10.27 -11.18
CA GLN A 493 -12.74 10.35 -11.27
C GLN A 493 -12.11 9.01 -11.70
N ILE A 494 -12.89 7.92 -11.68
CA ILE A 494 -12.41 6.56 -11.95
C ILE A 494 -12.85 6.16 -13.35
N HIS A 495 -11.94 6.22 -14.31
CA HIS A 495 -12.19 5.72 -15.66
C HIS A 495 -12.22 4.18 -15.65
N MET A 496 -13.43 3.62 -15.60
CA MET A 496 -13.66 2.18 -15.44
C MET A 496 -14.05 1.53 -16.78
N ASP A 497 -13.05 1.09 -17.54
CA ASP A 497 -13.27 0.26 -18.72
C ASP A 497 -13.69 -1.18 -18.33
N THR A 498 -14.35 -1.88 -19.25
CA THR A 498 -14.83 -3.25 -19.10
C THR A 498 -13.70 -4.21 -18.74
N ALA A 499 -12.54 -4.09 -19.37
CA ALA A 499 -11.38 -4.91 -19.03
C ALA A 499 -10.90 -4.63 -17.59
N VAL A 500 -10.79 -3.36 -17.21
CA VAL A 500 -10.38 -2.95 -15.85
C VAL A 500 -11.36 -3.48 -14.80
N TYR A 501 -12.67 -3.42 -15.07
CA TYR A 501 -13.70 -3.98 -14.20
C TYR A 501 -13.56 -5.50 -14.03
N CYS A 502 -13.41 -6.24 -15.14
CA CYS A 502 -13.26 -7.69 -15.12
C CYS A 502 -11.96 -8.17 -14.47
N TYR A 503 -10.83 -7.46 -14.64
CA TYR A 503 -9.54 -7.88 -14.07
C TYR A 503 -9.27 -7.35 -12.66
N ARG A 504 -9.80 -6.18 -12.26
CA ARG A 504 -9.58 -5.62 -10.91
C ARG A 504 -10.76 -5.82 -9.96
N ILE A 505 -11.99 -5.53 -10.39
CA ILE A 505 -13.17 -5.54 -9.49
C ILE A 505 -13.74 -6.95 -9.32
N ALA A 506 -13.93 -7.69 -10.42
CA ALA A 506 -14.61 -8.98 -10.37
C ALA A 506 -13.95 -10.01 -9.43
N PRO A 507 -12.60 -10.17 -9.38
CA PRO A 507 -11.96 -11.09 -8.43
C PRO A 507 -12.21 -10.71 -6.97
N ILE A 508 -12.17 -9.40 -6.65
CA ILE A 508 -12.47 -8.86 -5.32
C ILE A 508 -13.94 -9.16 -4.95
N GLY A 509 -14.87 -8.98 -5.89
CA GLY A 509 -16.29 -9.31 -5.72
C GLY A 509 -16.55 -10.82 -5.53
N VAL A 510 -15.86 -11.69 -6.26
CA VAL A 510 -15.96 -13.15 -6.09
C VAL A 510 -15.47 -13.59 -4.70
N LEU A 511 -14.34 -13.06 -4.23
CA LEU A 511 -13.82 -13.36 -2.89
C LEU A 511 -14.71 -12.79 -1.78
N TYR A 512 -15.25 -11.58 -1.96
CA TYR A 512 -16.21 -10.99 -1.03
C TYR A 512 -17.51 -11.81 -0.97
N SER A 513 -18.01 -12.27 -2.12
CA SER A 513 -19.13 -13.20 -2.22
C SER A 513 -18.87 -14.49 -1.43
N GLY A 514 -17.70 -15.11 -1.57
CA GLY A 514 -17.32 -16.30 -0.81
C GLY A 514 -17.31 -16.06 0.70
N SER A 515 -16.73 -14.94 1.14
CA SER A 515 -16.72 -14.57 2.57
C SER A 515 -18.11 -14.32 3.14
N LEU A 516 -18.97 -13.60 2.41
CA LEU A 516 -20.36 -13.32 2.81
C LEU A 516 -21.20 -14.60 2.94
N ILE A 517 -21.11 -15.49 1.95
CA ILE A 517 -21.81 -16.79 1.93
C ILE A 517 -21.40 -17.62 3.15
N CYS A 518 -20.10 -17.84 3.34
CA CYS A 518 -19.59 -18.61 4.47
C CYS A 518 -19.95 -17.95 5.82
N SER A 519 -19.77 -16.64 5.97
CA SER A 519 -20.04 -15.95 7.24
C SER A 519 -21.51 -15.90 7.65
N ASN A 520 -22.46 -16.02 6.71
CA ASN A 520 -23.88 -16.07 7.06
C ASN A 520 -24.38 -17.51 7.26
N MET A 521 -23.82 -18.49 6.54
CA MET A 521 -24.03 -19.92 6.80
C MET A 521 -23.59 -20.32 8.22
N VAL A 522 -22.58 -19.68 8.81
CA VAL A 522 -22.15 -19.91 10.20
C VAL A 522 -23.30 -19.82 11.21
N TYR A 523 -24.28 -18.92 11.02
CA TYR A 523 -25.38 -18.71 11.97
C TYR A 523 -26.39 -19.86 12.08
N LEU A 524 -26.34 -20.84 11.15
CA LEU A 524 -27.08 -22.10 11.23
C LEU A 524 -26.40 -23.15 12.12
N TYR A 525 -25.10 -23.01 12.39
CA TYR A 525 -24.28 -24.01 13.08
C TYR A 525 -23.70 -23.52 14.41
N LEU A 526 -23.38 -22.23 14.53
CA LEU A 526 -22.79 -21.62 15.72
C LEU A 526 -23.72 -20.57 16.34
N ASN A 527 -23.56 -20.38 17.66
CA ASN A 527 -24.17 -19.26 18.36
C ASN A 527 -23.43 -17.94 18.04
N VAL A 528 -24.10 -16.79 18.20
CA VAL A 528 -23.52 -15.48 17.82
C VAL A 528 -22.26 -15.17 18.62
N SER A 529 -22.28 -15.39 19.94
CA SER A 529 -21.15 -15.18 20.84
C SER A 529 -19.88 -15.88 20.34
N PHE A 530 -19.98 -17.18 20.07
CA PHE A 530 -18.87 -18.01 19.59
C PHE A 530 -18.42 -17.65 18.17
N ALA A 531 -19.35 -17.29 17.28
CA ALA A 531 -19.02 -16.80 15.94
C ALA A 531 -18.22 -15.48 15.99
N GLN A 532 -18.54 -14.55 16.90
CA GLN A 532 -17.74 -13.32 17.08
C GLN A 532 -16.36 -13.61 17.68
N ILE A 533 -16.26 -14.55 18.63
CA ILE A 533 -14.97 -14.92 19.23
C ILE A 533 -14.05 -15.55 18.17
N LEU A 534 -14.57 -16.45 17.31
CA LEU A 534 -13.79 -17.00 16.19
C LEU A 534 -13.30 -15.91 15.22
N LYS A 535 -14.09 -14.84 15.01
CA LYS A 535 -13.67 -13.70 14.17
C LYS A 535 -12.48 -12.92 14.72
N ALA A 536 -12.13 -13.05 16.01
CA ALA A 536 -10.87 -12.50 16.55
C ALA A 536 -9.60 -13.18 15.99
N SER A 537 -9.73 -14.33 15.31
CA SER A 537 -8.63 -14.93 14.53
C SER A 537 -8.40 -14.26 13.16
N GLY A 538 -9.29 -13.36 12.72
CA GLY A 538 -9.19 -12.67 11.43
C GLY A 538 -7.84 -12.00 11.14
N PRO A 539 -7.23 -11.25 12.09
CA PRO A 539 -5.89 -10.69 11.91
C PRO A 539 -4.80 -11.76 11.68
N VAL A 540 -4.89 -12.91 12.37
CA VAL A 540 -3.97 -14.04 12.19
C VAL A 540 -4.11 -14.64 10.79
N VAL A 541 -5.34 -14.94 10.35
CA VAL A 541 -5.59 -15.47 9.00
C VAL A 541 -5.15 -14.48 7.93
N THR A 542 -5.37 -13.19 8.14
CA THR A 542 -4.93 -12.12 7.23
C THR A 542 -3.41 -12.04 7.14
N LEU A 543 -2.70 -12.02 8.28
CA LEU A 543 -1.24 -11.91 8.29
C LEU A 543 -0.54 -13.18 7.76
N LEU A 544 -1.05 -14.37 8.06
CA LEU A 544 -0.57 -15.62 7.45
C LEU A 544 -0.80 -15.63 5.93
N THR A 545 -1.92 -15.07 5.45
CA THR A 545 -2.18 -14.90 4.01
C THR A 545 -1.20 -13.88 3.41
N SER A 546 -0.96 -12.74 4.06
CA SER A 546 0.01 -11.72 3.63
C SER A 546 1.44 -12.27 3.56
N TRP A 547 1.82 -13.21 4.44
CA TRP A 547 3.09 -13.93 4.38
C TRP A 547 3.13 -14.92 3.21
N ALA A 548 2.07 -15.72 3.01
CA ALA A 548 1.97 -16.70 1.93
C ALA A 548 1.97 -16.05 0.52
N TRP A 549 1.41 -14.85 0.39
CA TRP A 549 1.46 -14.03 -0.82
C TRP A 549 2.71 -13.12 -0.91
N GLY A 550 3.61 -13.17 0.07
CA GLY A 550 4.88 -12.43 0.05
C GLY A 550 4.80 -10.90 0.28
N VAL A 551 3.62 -10.36 0.62
CA VAL A 551 3.39 -8.92 0.85
C VAL A 551 4.14 -8.41 2.09
N VAL A 552 4.18 -9.22 3.15
CA VAL A 552 4.77 -8.86 4.43
C VAL A 552 5.80 -9.92 4.81
N LYS A 553 7.00 -9.49 5.23
CA LYS A 553 8.05 -10.40 5.72
C LYS A 553 7.80 -10.74 7.20
N PRO A 554 8.00 -11.99 7.65
CA PRO A 554 7.76 -12.38 9.04
C PRO A 554 8.83 -11.80 9.98
N SER A 555 8.40 -10.93 10.91
CA SER A 555 9.24 -10.42 12.00
C SER A 555 9.01 -11.21 13.30
N ARG A 556 10.08 -11.42 14.08
CA ARG A 556 10.04 -12.18 15.35
C ARG A 556 8.96 -11.67 16.32
N GLY A 557 8.80 -10.34 16.42
CA GLY A 557 7.76 -9.73 17.27
C GLY A 557 6.33 -9.98 16.79
N MET A 558 6.10 -10.05 15.48
CA MET A 558 4.80 -10.37 14.89
C MET A 558 4.41 -11.83 15.16
N THR A 559 5.37 -12.75 15.03
CA THR A 559 5.15 -14.18 15.29
C THR A 559 4.70 -14.45 16.73
N VAL A 560 5.28 -13.76 17.72
CA VAL A 560 4.87 -13.90 19.14
C VAL A 560 3.41 -13.49 19.34
N HIS A 561 2.98 -12.35 18.78
CA HIS A 561 1.60 -11.89 18.87
C HIS A 561 0.62 -12.85 18.17
N ILE A 562 0.98 -13.39 16.99
CA ILE A 562 0.17 -14.40 16.28
C ILE A 562 -0.03 -15.66 17.13
N LEU A 563 1.05 -16.18 17.74
CA LEU A 563 0.98 -17.38 18.57
C LEU A 563 0.09 -17.16 19.80
N LEU A 564 0.16 -15.98 20.43
CA LEU A 564 -0.66 -15.64 21.59
C LEU A 564 -2.15 -15.48 21.24
N ILE A 565 -2.48 -14.82 20.12
CA ILE A 565 -3.87 -14.75 19.61
C ILE A 565 -4.40 -16.15 19.29
N SER A 566 -3.58 -16.97 18.62
CA SER A 566 -3.94 -18.35 18.24
C SER A 566 -4.21 -19.22 19.48
N PHE A 567 -3.37 -19.12 20.51
CA PHE A 567 -3.56 -19.81 21.78
C PHE A 567 -4.88 -19.40 22.47
N GLY A 568 -5.18 -18.10 22.55
CA GLY A 568 -6.43 -17.59 23.12
C GLY A 568 -7.67 -18.13 22.38
N VAL A 569 -7.65 -18.12 21.05
CA VAL A 569 -8.74 -18.67 20.22
C VAL A 569 -8.89 -20.18 20.41
N ILE A 570 -7.81 -20.96 20.45
CA ILE A 570 -7.86 -22.41 20.72
C ILE A 570 -8.44 -22.70 22.11
N LEU A 571 -8.06 -21.93 23.12
CA LEU A 571 -8.59 -22.06 24.48
C LEU A 571 -10.10 -21.80 24.53
N THR A 572 -10.60 -20.81 23.79
CA THR A 572 -12.06 -20.60 23.67
C THR A 572 -12.76 -21.69 22.86
N VAL A 573 -12.16 -22.19 21.78
CA VAL A 573 -12.73 -23.28 20.96
C VAL A 573 -12.91 -24.57 21.76
N THR A 574 -11.97 -24.87 22.68
CA THR A 574 -12.07 -26.01 23.60
C THR A 574 -13.07 -25.82 24.74
N GLY A 575 -13.57 -24.61 24.97
CA GLY A 575 -14.54 -24.29 26.02
C GLY A 575 -16.01 -24.16 25.55
N GLU A 576 -16.32 -24.36 24.27
CA GLU A 576 -17.68 -24.23 23.71
C GLU A 576 -18.52 -25.51 23.93
N ILE A 577 -19.75 -25.32 24.43
CA ILE A 577 -20.67 -26.41 24.82
C ILE A 577 -21.46 -26.92 23.60
N ARG A 578 -21.82 -26.04 22.67
CA ARG A 578 -22.52 -26.37 21.40
C ARG A 578 -21.54 -26.39 20.23
N PHE A 579 -20.50 -27.19 20.39
CA PHE A 579 -19.41 -27.32 19.43
C PHE A 579 -19.90 -27.92 18.09
N SER A 580 -19.51 -27.31 16.95
CA SER A 580 -19.85 -27.80 15.62
C SER A 580 -18.70 -27.60 14.62
N TRP A 581 -18.08 -28.69 14.18
CA TRP A 581 -17.01 -28.68 13.18
C TRP A 581 -17.42 -27.97 11.88
N ALA A 582 -18.65 -28.19 11.40
CA ALA A 582 -19.14 -27.55 10.18
C ALA A 582 -19.17 -26.02 10.31
N GLY A 583 -19.65 -25.51 11.45
CA GLY A 583 -19.68 -24.08 11.73
C GLY A 583 -18.29 -23.47 11.88
N ILE A 584 -17.35 -24.16 12.52
CA ILE A 584 -15.96 -23.70 12.66
C ILE A 584 -15.26 -23.67 11.29
N ILE A 585 -15.41 -24.72 10.47
CA ILE A 585 -14.83 -24.77 9.12
C ILE A 585 -15.39 -23.65 8.24
N LEU A 586 -16.71 -23.40 8.27
CA LEU A 586 -17.34 -22.28 7.56
C LEU A 586 -16.84 -20.92 8.06
N GLN A 587 -16.63 -20.74 9.36
CA GLN A 587 -16.12 -19.49 9.91
C GLN A 587 -14.66 -19.25 9.52
N MET A 588 -13.81 -20.28 9.53
CA MET A 588 -12.42 -20.16 9.05
C MET A 588 -12.35 -19.94 7.54
N ALA A 589 -13.22 -20.58 6.75
CA ALA A 589 -13.33 -20.33 5.31
C ALA A 589 -13.75 -18.88 5.00
N ALA A 590 -14.71 -18.33 5.76
CA ALA A 590 -15.11 -16.94 5.61
C ALA A 590 -13.96 -15.94 5.88
N LEU A 591 -13.14 -16.22 6.90
CA LEU A 591 -11.96 -15.43 7.22
C LEU A 591 -10.84 -15.60 6.18
N PHE A 592 -10.67 -16.79 5.62
CA PHE A 592 -9.72 -17.03 4.52
C PHE A 592 -10.10 -16.27 3.24
N PHE A 593 -11.38 -16.30 2.85
CA PHE A 593 -11.86 -15.52 1.71
C PHE A 593 -11.69 -14.00 1.94
N ASP A 594 -11.96 -13.51 3.16
CA ASP A 594 -11.77 -12.08 3.48
C ASP A 594 -10.28 -11.68 3.51
N ALA A 595 -9.41 -12.53 4.07
CA ALA A 595 -7.97 -12.33 4.07
C ALA A 595 -7.40 -12.24 2.64
N ASN A 596 -7.79 -13.15 1.74
CA ASN A 596 -7.36 -13.10 0.34
C ASN A 596 -7.96 -11.88 -0.37
N ARG A 597 -9.21 -11.49 -0.08
CA ARG A 597 -9.82 -10.25 -0.60
C ARG A 597 -9.01 -9.01 -0.18
N LEU A 598 -8.62 -8.92 1.10
CA LEU A 598 -7.84 -7.81 1.65
C LEU A 598 -6.43 -7.75 1.04
N VAL A 599 -5.75 -8.89 0.91
CA VAL A 599 -4.44 -8.98 0.24
C VAL A 599 -4.53 -8.60 -1.25
N ILE A 600 -5.57 -9.06 -1.97
CA ILE A 600 -5.75 -8.72 -3.38
C ILE A 600 -6.16 -7.24 -3.57
N ILE A 601 -6.89 -6.64 -2.63
CA ILE A 601 -7.07 -5.17 -2.58
C ILE A 601 -5.70 -4.47 -2.41
N GLN A 602 -4.86 -4.94 -1.48
CA GLN A 602 -3.50 -4.42 -1.27
C GLN A 602 -2.53 -4.66 -2.45
N MET A 603 -2.87 -5.53 -3.41
CA MET A 603 -2.09 -5.76 -4.63
C MET A 603 -2.64 -5.07 -5.88
N LEU A 604 -3.97 -4.99 -6.05
CA LEU A 604 -4.61 -4.50 -7.28
C LEU A 604 -5.09 -3.05 -7.21
N LEU A 605 -5.25 -2.50 -6.00
CA LEU A 605 -5.74 -1.14 -5.75
C LEU A 605 -4.75 -0.25 -4.99
N SER A 606 -3.63 -0.83 -4.52
CA SER A 606 -2.49 -0.06 -4.01
C SER A 606 -1.93 0.90 -5.05
N ASP A 607 -2.01 0.54 -6.34
CA ASP A 607 -1.68 1.43 -7.46
C ASP A 607 -2.91 2.07 -8.12
N SER A 608 -2.83 3.38 -8.38
CA SER A 608 -3.91 4.18 -8.95
C SER A 608 -4.97 4.58 -7.91
N GLN A 609 -5.89 3.66 -7.61
CA GLN A 609 -7.30 3.99 -7.34
C GLN A 609 -7.79 3.51 -5.96
N ASN A 610 -7.52 4.32 -4.93
CA ASN A 610 -8.18 4.22 -3.64
C ASN A 610 -9.68 4.61 -3.78
N MET A 611 -10.53 3.62 -4.07
CA MET A 611 -11.98 3.82 -4.08
C MET A 611 -12.51 4.03 -2.67
N ASP A 612 -13.35 5.05 -2.47
CA ASP A 612 -14.18 5.21 -1.27
C ASP A 612 -14.89 3.89 -0.91
N PRO A 613 -15.08 3.55 0.37
CA PRO A 613 -15.83 2.35 0.78
C PRO A 613 -17.20 2.20 0.10
N LEU A 614 -17.91 3.30 -0.11
CA LEU A 614 -19.22 3.34 -0.76
C LEU A 614 -19.16 3.18 -2.30
N VAL A 615 -18.07 3.66 -2.93
CA VAL A 615 -17.81 3.46 -4.37
C VAL A 615 -17.29 2.04 -4.64
N SER A 616 -16.47 1.50 -3.73
CA SER A 616 -16.08 0.09 -3.71
C SER A 616 -17.31 -0.82 -3.62
N LEU A 617 -18.31 -0.46 -2.81
CA LEU A 617 -19.59 -1.17 -2.76
C LEU A 617 -20.38 -1.04 -4.07
N TYR A 618 -20.51 0.17 -4.65
CA TYR A 618 -21.18 0.37 -5.94
C TYR A 618 -20.61 -0.52 -7.06
N TYR A 619 -19.29 -0.65 -7.15
CA TYR A 619 -18.65 -1.49 -8.16
C TYR A 619 -18.68 -2.99 -7.83
N SER A 620 -18.57 -3.39 -6.56
CA SER A 620 -18.49 -4.82 -6.18
C SER A 620 -19.85 -5.49 -5.91
N ALA A 621 -20.85 -4.76 -5.40
CA ALA A 621 -22.17 -5.31 -5.07
C ALA A 621 -22.88 -6.02 -6.24
N PRO A 622 -22.80 -5.56 -7.52
CA PRO A 622 -23.38 -6.28 -8.65
C PRO A 622 -22.75 -7.67 -8.88
N VAL A 623 -21.41 -7.77 -8.79
CA VAL A 623 -20.68 -9.05 -8.91
C VAL A 623 -21.04 -9.96 -7.74
N CYS A 624 -21.05 -9.43 -6.53
CA CYS A 624 -21.44 -10.20 -5.34
C CYS A 624 -22.89 -10.69 -5.44
N ALA A 625 -23.82 -9.85 -5.89
CA ALA A 625 -25.23 -10.20 -6.07
C ALA A 625 -25.40 -11.32 -7.10
N LEU A 626 -24.73 -11.21 -8.26
CA LEU A 626 -24.72 -12.25 -9.30
C LEU A 626 -24.17 -13.57 -8.77
N MET A 627 -23.02 -13.55 -8.10
CA MET A 627 -22.39 -14.75 -7.54
C MET A 627 -23.21 -15.38 -6.40
N ASN A 628 -23.78 -14.57 -5.50
CA ASN A 628 -24.69 -15.05 -4.45
C ASN A 628 -25.97 -15.66 -5.06
N CYS A 629 -26.55 -15.02 -6.09
CA CYS A 629 -27.72 -15.51 -6.80
C CYS A 629 -27.47 -16.87 -7.48
N ILE A 630 -26.33 -17.02 -8.19
CA ILE A 630 -25.92 -18.28 -8.81
C ILE A 630 -25.80 -19.40 -7.75
N VAL A 631 -25.13 -19.14 -6.62
CA VAL A 631 -25.01 -20.15 -5.55
C VAL A 631 -26.37 -20.46 -4.94
N SER A 632 -27.15 -19.43 -4.58
CA SER A 632 -28.50 -19.57 -4.00
C SER A 632 -29.43 -20.40 -4.89
N PHE A 633 -29.36 -20.21 -6.22
CA PHE A 633 -30.13 -20.99 -7.19
C PHE A 633 -29.86 -22.50 -7.09
N PHE A 634 -28.60 -22.90 -6.87
CA PHE A 634 -28.18 -24.30 -6.77
C PHE A 634 -28.22 -24.89 -5.35
N THR A 635 -28.47 -24.09 -4.30
CA THR A 635 -28.47 -24.54 -2.90
C THR A 635 -29.80 -24.33 -2.15
N GLU A 636 -30.44 -23.18 -2.32
CA GLU A 636 -31.56 -22.72 -1.47
C GLU A 636 -32.85 -22.51 -2.25
N TYR A 637 -32.78 -21.98 -3.47
CA TYR A 637 -33.95 -21.69 -4.32
C TYR A 637 -34.81 -22.92 -4.60
N GLN A 638 -34.19 -24.09 -4.79
CA GLN A 638 -34.91 -25.36 -4.99
C GLN A 638 -35.71 -25.81 -3.75
N SER A 639 -35.43 -25.23 -2.58
CA SER A 639 -36.14 -25.48 -1.31
C SER A 639 -37.06 -24.31 -0.91
N LEU A 640 -37.07 -23.21 -1.67
CA LEU A 640 -37.87 -22.02 -1.38
C LEU A 640 -39.32 -22.22 -1.85
N SER A 641 -40.28 -22.00 -0.95
CA SER A 641 -41.68 -21.79 -1.33
C SER A 641 -42.09 -20.34 -1.06
N TRP A 642 -42.88 -19.75 -1.97
CA TRP A 642 -43.31 -18.36 -1.88
C TRP A 642 -44.11 -18.04 -0.60
N GLY A 643 -44.76 -19.05 -0.01
CA GLY A 643 -45.42 -18.93 1.30
C GLY A 643 -44.48 -18.60 2.46
N VAL A 644 -43.20 -18.94 2.39
CA VAL A 644 -42.19 -18.53 3.39
C VAL A 644 -41.94 -17.03 3.33
N ILE A 645 -41.83 -16.45 2.13
CA ILE A 645 -41.67 -15.00 1.95
C ILE A 645 -42.91 -14.26 2.43
N ALA A 646 -44.11 -14.77 2.12
CA ALA A 646 -45.37 -14.19 2.60
C ALA A 646 -45.51 -14.22 4.13
N SER A 647 -45.11 -15.31 4.79
CA SER A 647 -45.23 -15.48 6.25
C SER A 647 -44.13 -14.77 7.06
N THR A 648 -42.91 -14.65 6.55
CA THR A 648 -41.87 -13.77 7.15
C THR A 648 -42.17 -12.29 6.91
N GLY A 649 -42.93 -11.96 5.87
CA GLY A 649 -43.38 -10.61 5.54
C GLY A 649 -42.36 -9.82 4.71
N VAL A 650 -42.81 -9.28 3.57
CA VAL A 650 -41.95 -8.54 2.63
C VAL A 650 -41.32 -7.32 3.29
N TRP A 651 -42.06 -6.57 4.11
CA TRP A 651 -41.54 -5.41 4.84
C TRP A 651 -40.42 -5.78 5.82
N THR A 652 -40.47 -6.95 6.45
CA THR A 652 -39.38 -7.48 7.31
C THR A 652 -38.09 -7.65 6.51
N LEU A 653 -38.18 -8.19 5.30
CA LEU A 653 -37.03 -8.39 4.41
C LEU A 653 -36.50 -7.06 3.85
N VAL A 654 -37.38 -6.11 3.50
CA VAL A 654 -36.99 -4.76 3.07
C VAL A 654 -36.27 -4.01 4.19
N LEU A 655 -36.82 -4.02 5.42
CA LEU A 655 -36.20 -3.37 6.58
C LEU A 655 -34.84 -4.01 6.94
N ASN A 656 -34.74 -5.33 6.91
CA ASN A 656 -33.49 -6.03 7.18
C ASN A 656 -32.40 -5.70 6.14
N ALA A 657 -32.74 -5.58 4.86
CA ALA A 657 -31.81 -5.11 3.82
C ALA A 657 -31.44 -3.63 3.97
N ALA A 658 -32.40 -2.77 4.34
CA ALA A 658 -32.13 -1.35 4.62
C ALA A 658 -31.18 -1.16 5.82
N VAL A 659 -31.31 -1.97 6.87
CA VAL A 659 -30.36 -2.03 8.01
C VAL A 659 -28.95 -2.40 7.53
N GLY A 660 -28.84 -3.44 6.67
CA GLY A 660 -27.57 -3.82 6.05
C GLY A 660 -26.96 -2.74 5.14
N PHE A 661 -27.80 -1.93 4.49
CA PHE A 661 -27.33 -0.78 3.70
C PHE A 661 -26.88 0.40 4.58
N MET A 662 -27.58 0.68 5.68
CA MET A 662 -27.17 1.71 6.64
C MET A 662 -25.86 1.38 7.38
N LEU A 663 -25.53 0.09 7.56
CA LEU A 663 -24.19 -0.33 7.96
C LEU A 663 -23.12 0.14 6.97
N ASN A 664 -23.38 0.03 5.66
CA ASN A 664 -22.44 0.46 4.62
C ASN A 664 -22.30 1.99 4.54
N ILE A 665 -23.37 2.75 4.75
CA ILE A 665 -23.30 4.22 4.84
C ILE A 665 -22.54 4.66 6.11
N SER A 666 -22.82 4.05 7.27
CA SER A 666 -22.19 4.43 8.54
C SER A 666 -20.69 4.12 8.60
N ILE A 667 -20.23 3.00 8.02
CA ILE A 667 -18.78 2.74 7.92
C ILE A 667 -18.08 3.69 6.94
N PHE A 668 -18.73 4.09 5.83
CA PHE A 668 -18.19 5.11 4.93
C PHE A 668 -18.00 6.45 5.64
N MET A 669 -19.03 6.94 6.34
CA MET A 669 -18.96 8.18 7.13
C MET A 669 -17.91 8.10 8.25
N LEU A 670 -17.77 6.95 8.91
CA LEU A 670 -16.78 6.73 9.97
C LEU A 670 -15.34 6.74 9.42
N ILE A 671 -15.08 6.07 8.30
CA ILE A 671 -13.76 6.05 7.64
C ILE A 671 -13.39 7.46 7.13
N GLY A 672 -14.35 8.24 6.63
CA GLY A 672 -14.14 9.63 6.25
C GLY A 672 -13.84 10.59 7.42
N LYS A 673 -13.90 10.12 8.67
CA LYS A 673 -13.70 10.93 9.89
C LYS A 673 -12.72 10.31 10.91
N THR A 674 -12.21 9.10 10.68
CA THR A 674 -11.34 8.38 11.64
C THR A 674 -10.28 7.53 10.93
N SER A 675 -9.19 7.21 11.63
CA SER A 675 -8.14 6.34 11.06
C SER A 675 -8.53 4.87 11.05
N GLY A 676 -7.83 4.06 10.24
CA GLY A 676 -7.98 2.60 10.25
C GLY A 676 -7.69 1.98 11.63
N LEU A 677 -6.69 2.49 12.35
CA LEU A 677 -6.36 2.09 13.72
C LEU A 677 -7.45 2.48 14.73
N THR A 678 -8.06 3.65 14.55
CA THR A 678 -9.22 4.08 15.35
C THR A 678 -10.40 3.14 15.11
N THR A 679 -10.66 2.77 13.85
CA THR A 679 -11.74 1.85 13.46
C THR A 679 -11.52 0.43 14.03
N THR A 680 -10.30 -0.10 14.01
CA THR A 680 -10.01 -1.40 14.63
C THR A 680 -10.13 -1.34 16.15
N LEU A 681 -9.67 -0.27 16.80
CA LEU A 681 -9.80 -0.08 18.25
C LEU A 681 -11.28 -0.03 18.68
N ILE A 682 -12.14 0.70 17.96
CA ILE A 682 -13.60 0.74 18.21
C ILE A 682 -14.26 -0.62 17.98
N SER A 683 -13.73 -1.45 17.07
CA SER A 683 -14.30 -2.78 16.80
C SER A 683 -14.26 -3.72 18.02
N VAL A 684 -13.30 -3.54 18.93
CA VAL A 684 -13.16 -4.38 20.13
C VAL A 684 -14.35 -4.22 21.11
N PRO A 685 -14.66 -3.03 21.67
CA PRO A 685 -15.83 -2.84 22.53
C PRO A 685 -17.14 -3.10 21.78
N LYS A 686 -17.21 -2.83 20.47
CA LYS A 686 -18.37 -3.19 19.63
C LYS A 686 -18.67 -4.69 19.66
N ASN A 687 -17.63 -5.52 19.50
CA ASN A 687 -17.75 -6.97 19.48
C ASN A 687 -18.05 -7.54 20.87
N ILE A 688 -17.47 -6.97 21.95
CA ILE A 688 -17.81 -7.31 23.34
C ILE A 688 -19.29 -6.99 23.62
N LEU A 689 -19.76 -5.80 23.24
CA LEU A 689 -21.16 -5.39 23.37
C LEU A 689 -22.10 -6.34 22.60
N LEU A 690 -21.73 -6.75 21.38
CA LEU A 690 -22.50 -7.68 20.58
C LEU A 690 -22.62 -9.07 21.26
N ILE A 691 -21.53 -9.57 21.84
CA ILE A 691 -21.53 -10.82 22.61
C ILE A 691 -22.49 -10.71 23.81
N LEU A 692 -22.36 -9.65 24.61
CA LEU A 692 -23.21 -9.42 25.79
C LEU A 692 -24.70 -9.32 25.41
N ILE A 693 -25.04 -8.60 24.33
CA ILE A 693 -26.41 -8.52 23.83
C ILE A 693 -26.90 -9.89 23.36
N SER A 694 -26.09 -10.68 22.64
CA SER A 694 -26.53 -12.01 22.19
C SER A 694 -26.70 -13.01 23.34
N VAL A 695 -25.90 -12.89 24.41
CA VAL A 695 -26.11 -13.65 25.65
C VAL A 695 -27.44 -13.27 26.30
N ALA A 696 -27.75 -11.97 26.40
CA ALA A 696 -28.97 -11.48 27.03
C ALA A 696 -30.25 -11.86 26.25
N PHE A 697 -30.21 -11.80 24.91
CA PHE A 697 -31.39 -12.09 24.07
C PHE A 697 -31.63 -13.59 23.79
N TRP A 698 -30.57 -14.41 23.66
CA TRP A 698 -30.69 -15.85 23.34
C TRP A 698 -30.34 -16.77 24.53
N GLY A 699 -30.06 -16.22 25.71
CA GLY A 699 -29.73 -17.00 26.91
C GLY A 699 -28.48 -17.87 26.78
N THR A 700 -27.52 -17.50 25.93
CA THR A 700 -26.39 -18.38 25.60
C THR A 700 -25.38 -18.43 26.74
N SER A 701 -25.19 -19.60 27.34
CA SER A 701 -24.10 -19.82 28.29
C SER A 701 -22.73 -19.66 27.61
N ILE A 702 -21.85 -18.90 28.27
CA ILE A 702 -20.42 -18.79 27.94
C ILE A 702 -19.65 -19.40 29.11
N SER A 703 -18.73 -20.33 28.85
CA SER A 703 -17.92 -20.93 29.92
C SER A 703 -16.75 -20.01 30.33
N MET A 704 -16.28 -20.14 31.58
CA MET A 704 -15.14 -19.35 32.09
C MET A 704 -13.89 -19.49 31.19
N GLN A 705 -13.67 -20.69 30.64
CA GLN A 705 -12.59 -20.98 29.70
C GLN A 705 -12.73 -20.19 28.38
N GLN A 706 -13.96 -20.01 27.87
CA GLN A 706 -14.20 -19.17 26.70
C GLN A 706 -13.89 -17.70 26.98
N ALA A 707 -14.30 -17.19 28.14
CA ALA A 707 -14.05 -15.81 28.55
C ALA A 707 -12.55 -15.52 28.74
N VAL A 708 -11.80 -16.44 29.37
CA VAL A 708 -10.34 -16.33 29.53
C VAL A 708 -9.63 -16.37 28.18
N GLY A 709 -9.92 -17.35 27.32
CA GLY A 709 -9.30 -17.45 25.99
C GLY A 709 -9.56 -16.22 25.11
N TYR A 710 -10.78 -15.66 25.15
CA TYR A 710 -11.13 -14.46 24.40
C TYR A 710 -10.45 -13.21 24.97
N THR A 711 -10.28 -13.12 26.29
CA THR A 711 -9.55 -12.02 26.94
C THR A 711 -8.06 -12.05 26.55
N ILE A 712 -7.45 -13.24 26.48
CA ILE A 712 -6.07 -13.41 25.98
C ILE A 712 -5.97 -12.98 24.51
N ALA A 713 -6.88 -13.45 23.66
CA ALA A 713 -6.89 -13.11 22.23
C ALA A 713 -7.07 -11.60 21.98
N LEU A 714 -7.99 -10.95 22.70
CA LEU A 714 -8.19 -9.50 22.61
C LEU A 714 -7.01 -8.71 23.17
N GLY A 715 -6.44 -9.10 24.31
CA GLY A 715 -5.26 -8.45 24.88
C GLY A 715 -4.06 -8.50 23.93
N ALA A 716 -3.83 -9.65 23.30
CA ALA A 716 -2.79 -9.81 22.29
C ALA A 716 -3.05 -9.00 21.01
N MET A 717 -4.32 -8.94 20.55
CA MET A 717 -4.71 -8.10 19.40
C MET A 717 -4.55 -6.60 19.70
N LEU A 718 -4.87 -6.15 20.91
CA LEU A 718 -4.67 -4.76 21.35
C LEU A 718 -3.17 -4.44 21.46
N SER A 719 -2.37 -5.31 22.09
CA SER A 719 -0.90 -5.18 22.16
C SER A 719 -0.26 -5.09 20.77
N TYR A 720 -0.74 -5.86 19.80
CA TYR A 720 -0.29 -5.78 18.40
C TYR A 720 -0.73 -4.49 17.69
N SER A 721 -1.89 -3.94 18.06
CA SER A 721 -2.45 -2.73 17.43
C SER A 721 -1.89 -1.43 18.01
N ILE A 722 -1.52 -1.43 19.30
CA ILE A 722 -1.00 -0.26 20.03
C ILE A 722 0.53 -0.33 20.01
N ASN A 723 1.12 0.03 18.87
CA ASN A 723 2.57 0.21 18.78
C ASN A 723 2.94 1.51 19.54
N PRO A 724 3.88 1.52 20.51
CA PRO A 724 4.05 2.65 21.45
C PRO A 724 4.27 4.03 20.81
N GLU A 725 4.97 4.06 19.68
CA GLU A 725 5.31 5.27 18.91
C GLU A 725 4.11 5.91 18.19
N SER A 726 2.96 5.23 18.13
CA SER A 726 1.84 5.59 17.24
C SER A 726 0.66 6.30 17.92
N ILE A 727 0.75 6.63 19.22
CA ILE A 727 -0.36 7.20 20.00
C ILE A 727 -0.54 8.70 19.70
N PRO A 728 -1.65 9.15 19.08
CA PRO A 728 -1.97 10.56 18.96
C PRO A 728 -2.48 11.09 20.30
N THR A 729 -2.00 12.25 20.74
CA THR A 729 -2.29 12.86 22.05
C THR A 729 -3.78 13.06 22.37
N GLN A 730 -4.67 13.06 21.36
CA GLN A 730 -6.11 13.22 21.55
C GLN A 730 -6.82 11.97 22.10
N LEU A 731 -6.24 10.77 21.98
CA LEU A 731 -6.89 9.53 22.46
C LEU A 731 -6.95 9.40 24.00
N ASN A 732 -6.16 10.19 24.73
CA ASN A 732 -6.17 10.22 26.20
C ASN A 732 -7.55 10.59 26.79
N PHE A 733 -8.38 11.37 26.08
CA PHE A 733 -9.70 11.80 26.56
C PHE A 733 -10.80 10.72 26.49
N CYS A 734 -10.63 9.67 25.68
CA CYS A 734 -11.68 8.67 25.48
C CYS A 734 -11.49 7.36 26.25
N ILE A 735 -10.27 7.07 26.73
CA ILE A 735 -9.94 5.77 27.34
C ILE A 735 -9.86 5.84 28.87
N TRP A 736 -9.57 7.01 29.45
CA TRP A 736 -9.46 7.20 30.91
C TRP A 736 -10.40 8.30 31.44
N PRO A 737 -11.60 7.94 31.95
CA PRO A 737 -12.48 8.89 32.66
C PRO A 737 -11.97 9.28 34.06
N TRP A 738 -10.94 8.59 34.58
CA TRP A 738 -10.48 8.68 35.97
C TRP A 738 -8.99 9.00 36.07
N ASN A 739 -8.62 10.28 35.95
CA ASN A 739 -7.33 10.74 36.45
C ASN A 739 -7.40 12.15 37.07
N TRP A 740 -8.38 12.36 37.96
CA TRP A 740 -8.54 13.62 38.71
C TRP A 740 -7.60 13.66 39.93
N ARG A 741 -6.30 13.83 39.67
CA ARG A 741 -5.29 14.26 40.66
C ARG A 741 -4.11 14.89 39.93
N GLY A 742 -3.95 16.20 40.08
CA GLY A 742 -2.79 16.90 39.53
C GLY A 742 -1.49 16.45 40.19
N ARG A 743 -0.41 16.41 39.41
CA ARG A 743 0.95 16.47 39.92
C ARG A 743 1.78 17.35 39.00
N SER A 744 1.81 18.64 39.32
CA SER A 744 2.82 19.57 38.82
C SER A 744 4.20 19.04 39.17
N GLN A 745 5.07 18.91 38.17
CA GLN A 745 6.48 18.67 38.42
C GLN A 745 7.34 19.42 37.40
N ASP A 746 7.28 20.74 37.51
CA ASP A 746 8.40 21.59 37.10
C ASP A 746 9.68 21.09 37.79
N ARG A 747 10.61 20.57 37.01
CA ARG A 747 12.04 20.49 37.37
C ARG A 747 12.87 20.69 36.11
N ALA A 748 13.20 21.95 35.86
CA ALA A 748 14.43 22.26 35.17
C ALA A 748 15.62 21.74 36.00
N LEU A 749 16.66 21.27 35.34
CA LEU A 749 18.03 21.39 35.80
C LEU A 749 18.98 21.41 34.59
N LEU A 750 20.12 22.07 34.78
CA LEU A 750 21.10 22.46 33.76
C LEU A 750 22.08 21.32 33.43
N PRO A 751 22.87 21.43 32.33
CA PRO A 751 23.70 20.34 31.83
C PRO A 751 24.98 20.09 32.65
N THR A 752 25.55 18.90 32.44
CA THR A 752 26.92 18.48 32.76
C THR A 752 27.41 17.54 31.66
#